data_AF-A0A2T5J4F4-F1
#
_entry.id   AF-A0A2T5J4F4-F1
#
_cell.length_a   1.000
_cell.length_b   1.000
_cell.length_c   1.000
_cell.angle_alpha   90.00
_cell.angle_beta   90.00
_cell.angle_gamma   90.00
#
_symmetry.space_group_name_H-M   'P 1'
#
loop_
_entity.id
_entity.type
_entity.pdbx_description
1 polymer ?
#
loop_
_entity_poly.entity_id
_entity_poly.type
_entity_poly.pdbx_seq_one_letter_code
_entity_poly.pdbx_strand_id
1 'polypeptide(L)'
;MRKKVNVLTWKKVVLLSTLCVVLGCKKNILQATEGTPGKGADSKNLAVMSTTPISTVDVSLSGSEKYVLRVGGMPYYMTNIQIRIDKLRYWSTYGWSWAQCEALVAQAASDGFNTVSLPIHWYEVEPTKDNFDWTILDTYLGYCNTYNLKMEMLWFGANSGGHAQPLGDASSSVNHLRVPDYVLYSPDANGQSPATTSDYTIDRTYGNYTLNITDVNLRARETYVLGQVMAHIASWDAAHSSKHPVIGVQLNNEFRGGSHDSGTNDITYLSAIGSAVKNSAYVVWTRVNNIHDQPTLTAKINANEALRTGAGTNVDFIGIDDYSNAPDDMESVMPSIGKNFKMIMENDGHNTGRLKLASLAGDTQLDTYNMCGPDNNNLYDQTTVGSYSPHGSYVNEVRTINHMIQTDPVDLALNANRKNLFVHNWKANSTSPSTGGTLSITYTPTTSTDIGISIKRSATEAVLMSVQGGTFTYASSLNVTGASQGYFDASNTWVNQGTVSYTSTSVVVGAGKAVRLTYTGTSGGTGGSSPAPTIVGVGAAAASTGTITPSLPSGLQSNDILLLFVETANQAASISNQNGGTWAVVTGSGAGTGTAGGTDGARLTVFWSRYNGTQGAPTVGDSGDHQLAKMMAIRGAVATGNPWEVVKTDIDTYTDTGGWSTGGTTTKNNDLIVVGDAGALANTTGTNNYNYWSNGDFAAFTEVIDDSTIVGNGGSIGVATGVLTMAGSYSNSTDIHAVATKKSLVGIAIRPL
;
A
#
# COMPACT_ATOMS: atom_id res chain seq x y z
N MET A 1 -29.35 -10.64 53.13
CA MET A 1 -29.60 -11.83 54.00
C MET A 1 -31.09 -11.87 54.32
N ARG A 2 -31.87 -12.95 54.20
CA ARG A 2 -31.72 -14.32 53.69
C ARG A 2 -33.12 -14.73 53.18
N LYS A 3 -33.23 -15.38 52.03
CA LYS A 3 -34.41 -16.16 51.66
C LYS A 3 -33.98 -17.59 51.35
N LYS A 4 -34.64 -18.53 52.03
CA LYS A 4 -34.63 -19.99 51.82
C LYS A 4 -35.38 -20.31 50.51
N VAL A 5 -35.14 -21.49 49.93
CA VAL A 5 -36.09 -22.64 49.93
C VAL A 5 -35.56 -23.77 49.01
N ASN A 6 -35.89 -25.00 49.43
CA ASN A 6 -35.53 -26.32 48.89
C ASN A 6 -36.21 -26.71 47.56
N VAL A 7 -35.47 -27.56 46.83
CA VAL A 7 -35.79 -28.75 45.99
C VAL A 7 -37.27 -29.22 45.91
N LEU A 8 -37.79 -29.44 44.68
CA LEU A 8 -38.33 -30.73 44.15
C LEU A 8 -38.97 -30.62 42.72
N THR A 9 -38.40 -31.36 41.75
CA THR A 9 -39.02 -32.31 40.78
C THR A 9 -40.17 -32.02 39.77
N TRP A 10 -39.92 -32.43 38.50
CA TRP A 10 -40.71 -33.30 37.55
C TRP A 10 -41.26 -32.76 36.19
N LYS A 11 -40.74 -33.38 35.10
CA LYS A 11 -41.34 -33.96 33.86
C LYS A 11 -42.44 -33.23 33.02
N LYS A 12 -42.18 -33.05 31.70
CA LYS A 12 -42.75 -33.76 30.50
C LYS A 12 -42.52 -32.94 29.20
N VAL A 13 -41.78 -33.46 28.21
CA VAL A 13 -42.19 -34.14 26.93
C VAL A 13 -42.82 -33.23 25.87
N VAL A 14 -42.21 -33.13 24.67
CA VAL A 14 -42.80 -33.38 23.32
C VAL A 14 -41.68 -33.58 22.25
N LEU A 15 -41.90 -34.59 21.41
CA LEU A 15 -41.18 -35.06 20.21
C LEU A 15 -41.28 -34.09 19.01
N LEU A 16 -40.27 -34.01 18.12
CA LEU A 16 -40.25 -34.64 16.77
C LEU A 16 -39.20 -34.01 15.82
N SER A 17 -38.35 -34.88 15.26
CA SER A 17 -37.76 -34.91 13.90
C SER A 17 -37.08 -33.68 13.28
N THR A 18 -35.76 -33.80 12.98
CA THR A 18 -35.26 -33.75 11.58
C THR A 18 -33.99 -34.60 11.41
N LEU A 19 -33.97 -35.28 10.27
CA LEU A 19 -32.98 -36.13 9.61
C LEU A 19 -31.67 -35.40 9.27
N CYS A 20 -30.48 -36.01 9.44
CA CYS A 20 -29.42 -36.05 8.40
C CYS A 20 -28.22 -36.95 8.78
N VAL A 21 -28.13 -38.02 8.00
CA VAL A 21 -27.04 -38.91 7.54
C VAL A 21 -25.58 -38.69 8.01
N VAL A 22 -24.99 -39.85 8.29
CA VAL A 22 -23.62 -40.25 8.67
C VAL A 22 -22.56 -40.01 7.58
N LEU A 23 -21.36 -39.58 7.98
CA LEU A 23 -20.01 -39.98 7.49
C LEU A 23 -19.00 -39.22 8.40
N GLY A 24 -18.32 -39.81 9.38
CA GLY A 24 -17.30 -40.86 9.24
C GLY A 24 -15.92 -40.26 9.57
N CYS A 25 -15.63 -40.01 10.86
CA CYS A 25 -14.31 -39.52 11.29
C CYS A 25 -13.61 -40.62 12.11
N LYS A 26 -12.61 -41.27 11.51
CA LYS A 26 -11.75 -42.27 12.17
C LYS A 26 -10.77 -41.55 13.11
N LYS A 27 -10.95 -41.78 14.41
CA LYS A 27 -9.93 -41.57 15.46
C LYS A 27 -8.82 -42.60 15.26
N ASN A 28 -7.59 -42.15 14.97
CA ASN A 28 -6.39 -42.96 15.18
C ASN A 28 -5.72 -42.50 16.47
N ILE A 29 -5.84 -43.32 17.51
CA ILE A 29 -5.03 -43.28 18.71
C ILE A 29 -3.76 -44.09 18.39
N LEU A 30 -2.58 -43.48 18.52
CA LEU A 30 -1.32 -44.22 18.52
C LEU A 30 -0.70 -44.12 19.92
N GLN A 31 -0.63 -45.28 20.57
CA GLN A 31 0.14 -45.53 21.78
C GLN A 31 1.63 -45.37 21.48
N ALA A 32 2.34 -44.67 22.36
CA ALA A 32 3.79 -44.65 22.39
C ALA A 32 4.31 -45.93 23.06
N THR A 33 5.26 -46.60 22.41
CA THR A 33 6.13 -47.61 23.04
C THR A 33 7.58 -47.19 22.84
N GLU A 34 8.33 -47.24 23.92
CA GLU A 34 9.75 -46.87 24.04
C GLU A 34 10.68 -47.79 23.24
N GLY A 35 11.76 -47.22 22.67
CA GLY A 35 12.86 -47.94 22.03
C GLY A 35 14.05 -47.03 21.73
N THR A 36 15.23 -47.43 22.19
CA THR A 36 16.55 -46.75 22.25
C THR A 36 17.24 -46.51 20.88
N PRO A 37 18.31 -45.66 20.82
CA PRO A 37 18.70 -44.91 19.62
C PRO A 37 19.69 -45.63 18.68
N GLY A 38 19.52 -45.42 17.36
CA GLY A 38 20.45 -45.86 16.32
C GLY A 38 20.53 -44.88 15.14
N LYS A 39 21.76 -44.56 14.75
CA LYS A 39 22.16 -43.65 13.65
C LYS A 39 21.65 -44.09 12.27
N GLY A 40 21.36 -43.12 11.40
CA GLY A 40 21.31 -43.30 9.95
C GLY A 40 20.17 -42.53 9.30
N ALA A 41 20.51 -41.57 8.44
CA ALA A 41 19.57 -40.74 7.70
C ALA A 41 18.65 -41.57 6.80
N ASP A 42 17.37 -41.22 6.77
CA ASP A 42 16.55 -41.30 5.56
C ASP A 42 15.42 -40.27 5.64
N SER A 43 15.58 -39.21 4.86
CA SER A 43 14.56 -38.23 4.53
C SER A 43 13.58 -38.85 3.55
N LYS A 44 12.37 -39.23 4.00
CA LYS A 44 11.20 -39.36 3.13
C LYS A 44 9.88 -39.42 3.91
N ASN A 45 8.97 -38.55 3.48
CA ASN A 45 7.53 -38.53 3.73
C ASN A 45 7.03 -38.04 5.09
N LEU A 46 7.32 -36.77 5.41
CA LEU A 46 6.33 -35.94 6.10
C LEU A 46 5.23 -35.60 5.08
N ALA A 47 4.08 -36.23 5.20
CA ALA A 47 2.89 -35.80 4.47
C ALA A 47 2.62 -34.34 4.84
N VAL A 48 2.74 -33.44 3.86
CA VAL A 48 2.35 -32.03 3.98
C VAL A 48 0.86 -32.02 4.24
N MET A 49 0.45 -31.96 5.51
CA MET A 49 -0.88 -31.50 5.84
C MET A 49 -0.92 -30.04 5.40
N SER A 50 -1.67 -29.76 4.33
CA SER A 50 -2.00 -28.38 3.96
C SER A 50 -2.82 -27.79 5.11
N THR A 51 -2.15 -27.13 6.04
CA THR A 51 -2.79 -26.32 7.08
C THR A 51 -3.15 -24.99 6.46
N THR A 52 -4.44 -24.67 6.44
CA THR A 52 -4.90 -23.30 6.12
C THR A 52 -4.12 -22.32 7.00
N PRO A 53 -3.44 -21.31 6.43
CA PRO A 53 -2.74 -20.32 7.25
C PRO A 53 -3.69 -19.63 8.23
N ILE A 54 -3.20 -19.40 9.44
CA ILE A 54 -3.90 -18.60 10.46
C ILE A 54 -4.11 -17.18 9.96
N SER A 55 -3.10 -16.64 9.29
CA SER A 55 -3.13 -15.30 8.74
C SER A 55 -2.29 -15.15 7.48
N THR A 56 -2.68 -14.23 6.60
CA THR A 56 -2.01 -13.99 5.31
C THR A 56 -2.07 -12.52 4.91
N VAL A 57 -1.17 -12.11 4.02
CA VAL A 57 -1.34 -10.88 3.25
C VAL A 57 -1.94 -11.23 1.88
N ASP A 58 -3.16 -10.77 1.64
CA ASP A 58 -3.84 -10.92 0.36
C ASP A 58 -3.45 -9.78 -0.59
N VAL A 59 -2.67 -10.17 -1.59
CA VAL A 59 -2.16 -9.29 -2.66
C VAL A 59 -2.88 -9.49 -3.99
N SER A 60 -4.00 -10.24 -4.00
CA SER A 60 -4.75 -10.57 -5.21
C SER A 60 -5.64 -9.44 -5.72
N LEU A 61 -6.02 -8.51 -4.84
CA LEU A 61 -7.05 -7.49 -5.08
C LEU A 61 -8.43 -8.08 -5.43
N SER A 62 -8.64 -9.37 -5.17
CA SER A 62 -9.93 -10.02 -5.40
C SER A 62 -10.93 -9.59 -4.33
N GLY A 63 -11.89 -8.73 -4.72
CA GLY A 63 -12.88 -8.18 -3.79
C GLY A 63 -12.32 -7.15 -2.82
N SER A 64 -11.15 -6.57 -3.10
CA SER A 64 -10.57 -5.45 -2.34
C SER A 64 -9.98 -4.39 -3.28
N GLU A 65 -9.89 -3.16 -2.80
CA GLU A 65 -9.35 -2.02 -3.56
C GLU A 65 -7.87 -1.73 -3.27
N LYS A 66 -7.33 -2.39 -2.24
CA LYS A 66 -5.93 -2.37 -1.77
C LYS A 66 -5.55 -3.77 -1.24
N TYR A 67 -4.26 -3.99 -0.96
CA TYR A 67 -3.79 -5.22 -0.31
C TYR A 67 -4.31 -5.33 1.12
N VAL A 68 -4.60 -6.54 1.57
CA VAL A 68 -5.40 -6.78 2.79
C VAL A 68 -4.72 -7.77 3.72
N LEU A 69 -4.64 -7.45 5.01
CA LEU A 69 -4.32 -8.45 6.04
C LEU A 69 -5.55 -9.32 6.29
N ARG A 70 -5.38 -10.64 6.31
CA ARG A 70 -6.46 -11.59 6.59
C ARG A 70 -6.14 -12.45 7.79
N VAL A 71 -7.10 -12.61 8.70
CA VAL A 71 -7.02 -13.52 9.85
C VAL A 71 -8.18 -14.51 9.74
N GLY A 72 -7.88 -15.81 9.70
CA GLY A 72 -8.87 -16.85 9.42
C GLY A 72 -9.57 -16.68 8.07
N GLY A 73 -8.88 -16.09 7.09
CA GLY A 73 -9.42 -15.77 5.76
C GLY A 73 -10.27 -14.48 5.70
N MET A 74 -10.61 -13.87 6.83
CA MET A 74 -11.42 -12.65 6.89
C MET A 74 -10.55 -11.40 6.85
N PRO A 75 -10.96 -10.31 6.16
CA PRO A 75 -10.27 -9.03 6.20
C PRO A 75 -10.09 -8.54 7.64
N TYR A 76 -8.91 -8.01 7.95
CA TYR A 76 -8.53 -7.58 9.29
C TYR A 76 -7.88 -6.20 9.23
N TYR A 77 -8.52 -5.20 9.85
CA TYR A 77 -7.95 -3.88 10.04
C TYR A 77 -7.35 -3.77 11.44
N MET A 78 -6.04 -3.54 11.51
CA MET A 78 -5.33 -3.49 12.80
C MET A 78 -5.54 -2.15 13.48
N THR A 79 -5.88 -2.18 14.77
CA THR A 79 -5.59 -1.09 15.70
C THR A 79 -4.53 -1.64 16.65
N ASN A 80 -3.26 -1.57 16.27
CA ASN A 80 -2.18 -2.13 17.09
C ASN A 80 -1.36 -1.08 17.82
N ILE A 81 -0.65 -1.59 18.83
CA ILE A 81 0.26 -0.86 19.70
C ILE A 81 1.34 -1.81 20.22
N GLN A 82 2.58 -1.35 20.21
CA GLN A 82 3.70 -2.04 20.82
C GLN A 82 3.70 -1.86 22.34
N ILE A 83 4.02 -2.94 23.05
CA ILE A 83 4.19 -2.92 24.51
C ILE A 83 5.56 -3.51 24.85
N ARG A 84 6.44 -2.68 25.40
CA ARG A 84 7.79 -3.07 25.81
C ARG A 84 7.82 -3.75 27.18
N ILE A 85 7.09 -4.87 27.33
CA ILE A 85 7.04 -5.63 28.59
C ILE A 85 8.44 -6.04 29.04
N ASP A 86 9.33 -6.39 28.09
CA ASP A 86 10.75 -6.63 28.32
C ASP A 86 11.42 -5.48 29.09
N LYS A 87 11.24 -4.24 28.64
CA LYS A 87 11.80 -3.07 29.30
C LYS A 87 11.11 -2.79 30.64
N LEU A 88 9.79 -2.89 30.70
CA LEU A 88 9.02 -2.68 31.94
C LEU A 88 9.43 -3.66 33.05
N ARG A 89 9.81 -4.89 32.69
CA ARG A 89 10.26 -5.95 33.62
C ARG A 89 11.73 -5.82 33.97
N TYR A 90 12.60 -5.69 32.98
CA TYR A 90 14.04 -5.84 33.17
C TYR A 90 14.77 -4.53 33.52
N TRP A 91 14.22 -3.37 33.17
CA TRP A 91 14.90 -2.11 33.47
C TRP A 91 14.68 -1.70 34.91
N SER A 92 15.78 -1.35 35.58
CA SER A 92 15.81 -1.06 37.02
C SER A 92 14.88 0.08 37.45
N THR A 93 14.61 1.03 36.55
CA THR A 93 13.71 2.18 36.78
C THR A 93 12.22 1.84 36.65
N TYR A 94 11.90 0.70 36.04
CA TYR A 94 10.54 0.18 35.90
C TYR A 94 10.32 -0.96 36.89
N GLY A 95 10.96 -2.12 36.69
CA GLY A 95 10.87 -3.24 37.63
C GLY A 95 9.45 -3.77 37.90
N TRP A 96 8.57 -3.76 36.90
CA TRP A 96 7.16 -4.12 37.06
C TRP A 96 7.00 -5.61 37.37
N SER A 97 5.96 -5.95 38.13
CA SER A 97 5.50 -7.33 38.30
C SER A 97 4.69 -7.81 37.09
N TRP A 98 4.51 -9.13 36.96
CA TRP A 98 3.65 -9.71 35.92
C TRP A 98 2.21 -9.17 35.98
N ALA A 99 1.63 -9.04 37.17
CA ALA A 99 0.29 -8.50 37.35
C ALA A 99 0.16 -7.05 36.86
N GLN A 100 1.22 -6.25 36.99
CA GLN A 100 1.24 -4.86 36.49
C GLN A 100 1.37 -4.80 34.97
N CYS A 101 2.20 -5.67 34.39
CA CYS A 101 2.27 -5.83 32.93
C CYS A 101 0.93 -6.31 32.36
N GLU A 102 0.28 -7.28 33.01
CA GLU A 102 -1.05 -7.76 32.62
C GLU A 102 -2.09 -6.62 32.63
N ALA A 103 -2.12 -5.81 33.69
CA ALA A 103 -3.02 -4.67 33.79
C ALA A 103 -2.83 -3.68 32.63
N LEU A 104 -1.59 -3.46 32.18
CA LEU A 104 -1.31 -2.61 31.02
C LEU A 104 -1.81 -3.23 29.71
N VAL A 105 -1.68 -4.55 29.53
CA VAL A 105 -2.25 -5.25 28.36
C VAL A 105 -3.78 -5.20 28.38
N ALA A 106 -4.39 -5.37 29.54
CA ALA A 106 -5.83 -5.19 29.72
C ALA A 106 -6.27 -3.76 29.38
N GLN A 107 -5.46 -2.75 29.75
CA GLN A 107 -5.71 -1.37 29.38
C GLN A 107 -5.65 -1.14 27.87
N ALA A 108 -4.69 -1.76 27.15
CA ALA A 108 -4.63 -1.67 25.70
C ALA A 108 -5.92 -2.21 25.06
N ALA A 109 -6.43 -3.36 25.51
CA ALA A 109 -7.73 -3.87 25.06
C ALA A 109 -8.89 -2.91 25.38
N SER A 110 -8.93 -2.34 26.60
CA SER A 110 -9.93 -1.35 26.99
C SER A 110 -9.89 -0.07 26.14
N ASP A 111 -8.71 0.32 25.67
CA ASP A 111 -8.50 1.48 24.81
C ASP A 111 -8.90 1.23 23.35
N GLY A 112 -9.42 0.03 23.04
CA GLY A 112 -9.91 -0.35 21.71
C GLY A 112 -8.81 -0.81 20.74
N PHE A 113 -7.60 -1.06 21.23
CA PHE A 113 -6.62 -1.79 20.43
C PHE A 113 -7.08 -3.23 20.28
N ASN A 114 -6.99 -3.78 19.06
CA ASN A 114 -7.35 -5.16 18.78
C ASN A 114 -6.12 -6.07 18.65
N THR A 115 -4.93 -5.48 18.58
CA THR A 115 -3.67 -6.18 18.38
C THR A 115 -2.57 -5.54 19.23
N VAL A 116 -1.65 -6.34 19.76
CA VAL A 116 -0.45 -5.86 20.45
C VAL A 116 0.81 -6.39 19.77
N SER A 117 1.83 -5.55 19.69
CA SER A 117 3.16 -5.92 19.19
C SER A 117 4.07 -6.19 20.39
N LEU A 118 4.56 -7.42 20.54
CA LEU A 118 5.30 -7.87 21.73
C LEU A 118 6.68 -8.44 21.36
N PRO A 119 7.79 -7.86 21.86
CA PRO A 119 9.12 -8.43 21.67
C PRO A 119 9.31 -9.76 22.38
N ILE A 120 9.83 -10.74 21.66
CA ILE A 120 10.36 -12.00 22.21
C ILE A 120 11.83 -12.08 21.83
N HIS A 121 12.68 -12.15 22.84
CA HIS A 121 14.13 -12.21 22.66
C HIS A 121 14.62 -13.65 22.60
N TRP A 122 15.62 -13.93 21.79
CA TRP A 122 16.17 -15.28 21.65
C TRP A 122 16.58 -15.87 23.01
N TYR A 123 17.27 -15.08 23.85
CA TYR A 123 17.66 -15.52 25.19
C TYR A 123 16.48 -15.96 26.08
N GLU A 124 15.32 -15.32 25.95
CA GLU A 124 14.15 -15.65 26.78
C GLU A 124 13.55 -17.01 26.45
N VAL A 125 13.62 -17.43 25.19
CA VAL A 125 13.06 -18.72 24.75
C VAL A 125 14.08 -19.84 24.76
N GLU A 126 15.37 -19.51 24.70
CA GLU A 126 16.45 -20.49 24.70
C GLU A 126 17.69 -19.96 25.43
N PRO A 127 17.68 -19.90 26.77
CA PRO A 127 18.78 -19.32 27.53
C PRO A 127 20.11 -20.07 27.37
N THR A 128 20.06 -21.38 27.08
CA THR A 128 21.24 -22.18 26.72
C THR A 128 20.90 -23.09 25.55
N LYS A 129 21.90 -23.41 24.72
CA LYS A 129 21.73 -24.16 23.47
C LYS A 129 20.88 -25.43 23.66
N ASP A 130 19.78 -25.50 22.93
CA ASP A 130 18.82 -26.62 22.90
C ASP A 130 18.03 -26.84 24.20
N ASN A 131 18.06 -25.88 25.14
CA ASN A 131 17.22 -25.89 26.34
C ASN A 131 16.25 -24.71 26.30
N PHE A 132 14.99 -25.00 25.98
CA PHE A 132 13.96 -24.00 25.80
C PHE A 132 13.21 -23.67 27.09
N ASP A 133 12.89 -22.39 27.27
CA ASP A 133 12.02 -21.88 28.33
C ASP A 133 10.85 -21.13 27.70
N TRP A 134 9.63 -21.60 27.95
CA TRP A 134 8.43 -21.03 27.34
C TRP A 134 7.71 -20.02 28.23
N THR A 135 8.24 -19.71 29.42
CA THR A 135 7.55 -18.92 30.45
C THR A 135 7.11 -17.55 29.94
N ILE A 136 7.99 -16.82 29.26
CA ILE A 136 7.69 -15.49 28.73
C ILE A 136 6.65 -15.59 27.60
N LEU A 137 6.87 -16.50 26.65
CA LEU A 137 5.99 -16.70 25.51
C LEU A 137 4.58 -17.11 25.95
N ASP A 138 4.46 -18.09 26.84
CA ASP A 138 3.18 -18.54 27.39
C ASP A 138 2.44 -17.43 28.12
N THR A 139 3.17 -16.57 28.82
CA THR A 139 2.59 -15.40 29.51
C THR A 139 1.96 -14.44 28.50
N TYR A 140 2.66 -14.10 27.41
CA TYR A 140 2.14 -13.19 26.39
C TYR A 140 0.95 -13.78 25.63
N LEU A 141 1.05 -15.06 25.25
CA LEU A 141 -0.06 -15.81 24.64
C LEU A 141 -1.28 -15.84 25.57
N GLY A 142 -1.05 -16.06 26.87
CA GLY A 142 -2.08 -16.05 27.91
C GLY A 142 -2.79 -14.70 28.02
N TYR A 143 -2.06 -13.59 28.03
CA TYR A 143 -2.65 -12.25 28.06
C TYR A 143 -3.50 -11.99 26.81
N CYS A 144 -2.96 -12.26 25.63
CA CYS A 144 -3.68 -12.04 24.38
C CYS A 144 -4.98 -12.87 24.31
N ASN A 145 -4.90 -14.14 24.70
CA ASN A 145 -6.06 -15.04 24.74
C ASN A 145 -7.13 -14.62 25.76
N THR A 146 -6.71 -14.05 26.90
CA THR A 146 -7.60 -13.57 27.97
C THR A 146 -8.35 -12.31 27.55
N TYR A 147 -7.64 -11.33 26.98
CA TYR A 147 -8.21 -10.03 26.61
C TYR A 147 -8.72 -9.95 25.18
N ASN A 148 -8.76 -11.08 24.47
CA ASN A 148 -9.18 -11.18 23.06
C ASN A 148 -8.40 -10.24 22.14
N LEU A 149 -7.11 -10.09 22.42
CA LEU A 149 -6.16 -9.37 21.59
C LEU A 149 -5.50 -10.35 20.63
N LYS A 150 -5.15 -9.85 19.44
CA LYS A 150 -4.17 -10.50 18.58
C LYS A 150 -2.77 -10.04 18.93
N MET A 151 -1.77 -10.82 18.55
CA MET A 151 -0.37 -10.56 18.78
C MET A 151 0.38 -10.55 17.46
N GLU A 152 1.15 -9.49 17.25
CA GLU A 152 2.29 -9.55 16.37
C GLU A 152 3.55 -9.80 17.20
N MET A 153 4.16 -10.97 17.02
CA MET A 153 5.37 -11.33 17.73
C MET A 153 6.56 -10.63 17.09
N LEU A 154 7.30 -9.86 17.85
CA LEU A 154 8.53 -9.24 17.36
C LEU A 154 9.70 -10.14 17.73
N TRP A 155 10.13 -10.98 16.80
CA TRP A 155 11.26 -11.90 17.02
C TRP A 155 12.56 -11.10 17.04
N PHE A 156 13.10 -10.83 18.22
CA PHE A 156 14.38 -10.13 18.39
C PHE A 156 15.49 -11.17 18.50
N GLY A 157 15.92 -11.65 17.33
CA GLY A 157 16.95 -12.67 17.17
C GLY A 157 18.37 -12.10 17.18
N ALA A 158 19.16 -12.48 16.17
CA ALA A 158 20.58 -12.11 16.07
C ALA A 158 20.81 -10.59 15.90
N ASN A 159 19.79 -9.85 15.48
CA ASN A 159 19.92 -8.46 15.06
C ASN A 159 18.76 -7.60 15.57
N SER A 160 19.08 -6.58 16.35
CA SER A 160 18.12 -5.59 16.83
C SER A 160 18.77 -4.21 16.76
N GLY A 161 18.47 -3.41 15.73
CA GLY A 161 19.16 -2.14 15.47
C GLY A 161 20.58 -2.32 14.91
N GLY A 162 20.81 -3.39 14.13
CA GLY A 162 22.08 -3.66 13.46
C GLY A 162 23.10 -4.48 14.24
N HIS A 163 22.80 -4.86 15.49
CA HIS A 163 23.67 -5.67 16.34
C HIS A 163 22.87 -6.35 17.47
N ALA A 164 23.50 -7.23 18.25
CA ALA A 164 22.89 -7.78 19.46
C ALA A 164 22.83 -6.71 20.56
N GLN A 165 21.62 -6.37 21.02
CA GLN A 165 21.41 -5.36 22.07
C GLN A 165 21.34 -5.97 23.47
N PRO A 166 21.53 -5.16 24.53
CA PRO A 166 21.23 -5.56 25.90
C PRO A 166 19.74 -5.89 26.10
N LEU A 167 19.47 -6.86 26.98
CA LEU A 167 18.13 -7.22 27.43
C LEU A 167 17.64 -6.28 28.54
N GLY A 168 18.48 -6.04 29.56
CA GLY A 168 18.24 -5.07 30.64
C GLY A 168 19.18 -3.87 30.60
N ASP A 169 18.86 -2.82 31.35
CA ASP A 169 19.74 -1.65 31.53
C ASP A 169 20.98 -2.00 32.37
N ALA A 170 21.99 -1.12 32.38
CA ALA A 170 23.27 -1.37 33.05
C ALA A 170 23.14 -1.60 34.57
N SER A 171 22.08 -1.08 35.19
CA SER A 171 21.75 -1.27 36.61
C SER A 171 20.75 -2.40 36.87
N SER A 172 20.30 -3.12 35.82
CA SER A 172 19.42 -4.27 35.98
C SER A 172 20.14 -5.46 36.63
N SER A 173 19.34 -6.32 37.27
CA SER A 173 19.80 -7.66 37.65
C SER A 173 19.96 -8.61 36.45
N VAL A 174 19.51 -8.19 35.26
CA VAL A 174 19.55 -8.95 34.00
C VAL A 174 20.51 -8.26 33.04
N ASN A 175 21.81 -8.32 33.37
CA ASN A 175 22.88 -7.79 32.53
C ASN A 175 23.33 -8.83 31.49
N HIS A 176 22.47 -9.08 30.49
CA HIS A 176 22.69 -10.06 29.42
C HIS A 176 22.32 -9.47 28.06
N LEU A 177 22.87 -10.00 26.96
CA LEU A 177 22.43 -9.66 25.61
C LEU A 177 21.07 -10.32 25.27
N ARG A 178 20.35 -9.81 24.27
CA ARG A 178 19.07 -10.41 23.80
C ARG A 178 19.23 -11.79 23.18
N VAL A 179 20.48 -12.18 22.86
CA VAL A 179 20.84 -13.51 22.37
C VAL A 179 21.57 -14.31 23.45
N PRO A 180 21.51 -15.66 23.43
CA PRO A 180 22.25 -16.51 24.35
C PRO A 180 23.77 -16.38 24.23
N ASP A 181 24.50 -16.71 25.29
CA ASP A 181 25.98 -16.61 25.34
C ASP A 181 26.70 -17.43 24.26
N TYR A 182 26.13 -18.57 23.84
CA TYR A 182 26.71 -19.35 22.74
C TYR A 182 26.56 -18.64 21.39
N VAL A 183 25.54 -17.79 21.23
CA VAL A 183 25.34 -16.97 20.04
C VAL A 183 26.26 -15.75 20.11
N LEU A 184 26.27 -15.03 21.22
CA LEU A 184 27.23 -13.98 21.49
C LEU A 184 27.29 -13.71 22.99
N TYR A 185 28.42 -14.04 23.61
CA TYR A 185 28.73 -13.69 24.99
C TYR A 185 29.47 -12.35 25.04
N SER A 186 29.15 -11.54 26.04
CA SER A 186 29.96 -10.39 26.45
C SER A 186 30.11 -10.35 27.97
N PRO A 187 31.32 -10.07 28.50
CA PRO A 187 31.51 -9.84 29.93
C PRO A 187 30.85 -8.54 30.43
N ASP A 188 30.41 -7.67 29.53
CA ASP A 188 29.69 -6.44 29.85
C ASP A 188 28.63 -6.15 28.78
N ALA A 189 27.44 -6.74 28.91
CA ALA A 189 26.39 -6.62 27.90
C ALA A 189 26.00 -5.18 27.55
N ASN A 190 26.24 -4.20 28.44
CA ASN A 190 25.91 -2.79 28.21
C ASN A 190 27.10 -1.94 27.70
N GLY A 191 28.34 -2.42 27.86
CA GLY A 191 29.56 -1.63 27.58
C GLY A 191 30.24 -1.85 26.21
N GLN A 192 29.64 -2.59 25.27
CA GLN A 192 30.22 -2.86 23.94
C GLN A 192 31.66 -3.43 23.99
N SER A 193 31.92 -4.31 24.96
CA SER A 193 33.23 -4.90 25.23
C SER A 193 33.82 -5.60 24.00
N PRO A 194 35.12 -5.43 23.69
CA PRO A 194 35.77 -6.19 22.63
C PRO A 194 36.00 -7.65 22.99
N ALA A 195 35.94 -8.01 24.28
CA ALA A 195 36.19 -9.37 24.78
C ALA A 195 34.97 -10.30 24.62
N THR A 196 34.29 -10.24 23.48
CA THR A 196 33.16 -11.12 23.15
C THR A 196 33.61 -12.45 22.57
N THR A 197 32.84 -13.49 22.83
CA THR A 197 33.01 -14.83 22.24
C THR A 197 31.70 -15.30 21.61
N SER A 198 31.79 -16.15 20.60
CA SER A 198 30.63 -16.66 19.86
C SER A 198 30.96 -17.99 19.21
N ASP A 199 29.98 -18.89 19.10
CA ASP A 199 30.04 -20.07 18.23
C ASP A 199 30.01 -19.69 16.73
N TYR A 200 29.69 -18.43 16.42
CA TYR A 200 29.48 -17.88 15.09
C TYR A 200 30.46 -16.74 14.77
N THR A 201 30.47 -16.35 13.51
CA THR A 201 31.35 -15.27 13.03
C THR A 201 30.84 -13.92 13.51
N ILE A 202 31.69 -13.19 14.22
CA ILE A 202 31.44 -11.79 14.62
C ILE A 202 31.99 -10.88 13.52
N ASP A 203 31.17 -9.96 13.01
CA ASP A 203 31.60 -8.89 12.10
C ASP A 203 32.30 -7.77 12.87
N ARG A 204 33.56 -8.01 13.19
CA ARG A 204 34.44 -7.07 13.91
C ARG A 204 34.71 -5.77 13.16
N THR A 205 34.42 -5.72 11.86
CA THR A 205 34.62 -4.50 11.07
C THR A 205 33.52 -3.47 11.32
N TYR A 206 32.33 -3.94 11.73
CA TYR A 206 31.19 -3.09 12.04
C TYR A 206 31.05 -2.84 13.54
N GLY A 207 31.24 -3.85 14.39
CA GLY A 207 31.13 -3.68 15.84
C GLY A 207 31.39 -4.94 16.65
N ASN A 208 31.62 -4.77 17.95
CA ASN A 208 31.93 -5.90 18.83
C ASN A 208 30.74 -6.84 19.04
N TYR A 209 29.51 -6.33 18.91
CA TYR A 209 28.25 -7.08 19.10
C TYR A 209 27.52 -7.38 17.79
N THR A 210 28.20 -7.21 16.65
CA THR A 210 27.62 -7.43 15.33
C THR A 210 27.94 -8.83 14.86
N LEU A 211 26.92 -9.63 14.61
CA LEU A 211 27.09 -10.97 14.03
C LEU A 211 27.12 -10.88 12.51
N ASN A 212 27.96 -11.70 11.87
CA ASN A 212 28.09 -11.71 10.42
C ASN A 212 26.88 -12.42 9.79
N ILE A 213 26.05 -11.66 9.08
CA ILE A 213 24.82 -12.18 8.44
C ILE A 213 25.09 -13.16 7.29
N THR A 214 26.32 -13.24 6.78
CA THR A 214 26.71 -14.23 5.77
C THR A 214 27.08 -15.58 6.39
N ASP A 215 27.20 -15.67 7.72
CA ASP A 215 27.42 -16.92 8.44
C ASP A 215 26.19 -17.83 8.33
N VAL A 216 26.31 -18.86 7.50
CA VAL A 216 25.23 -19.81 7.24
C VAL A 216 24.85 -20.64 8.46
N ASN A 217 25.77 -20.85 9.42
CA ASN A 217 25.50 -21.59 10.65
C ASN A 217 24.69 -20.76 11.63
N LEU A 218 24.98 -19.45 11.72
CA LEU A 218 24.16 -18.52 12.51
C LEU A 218 22.73 -18.49 11.98
N ARG A 219 22.59 -18.29 10.66
CA ARG A 219 21.28 -18.24 10.00
C ARG A 219 20.51 -19.55 10.20
N ALA A 220 21.17 -20.69 10.05
CA ALA A 220 20.55 -21.99 10.27
C ALA A 220 20.12 -22.19 11.72
N ARG A 221 20.93 -21.71 12.68
CA ARG A 221 20.57 -21.79 14.10
C ARG A 221 19.37 -20.93 14.43
N GLU A 222 19.36 -19.67 14.01
CA GLU A 222 18.23 -18.77 14.27
C GLU A 222 16.95 -19.31 13.65
N THR A 223 17.03 -19.85 12.42
CA THR A 223 15.91 -20.52 11.74
C THR A 223 15.39 -21.69 12.56
N TYR A 224 16.28 -22.53 13.11
CA TYR A 224 15.90 -23.66 13.95
C TYR A 224 15.16 -23.22 15.22
N VAL A 225 15.69 -22.23 15.93
CA VAL A 225 15.11 -21.72 17.19
C VAL A 225 13.75 -21.08 16.94
N LEU A 226 13.64 -20.23 15.93
CA LEU A 226 12.34 -19.66 15.54
C LEU A 226 11.36 -20.78 15.14
N GLY A 227 11.83 -21.86 14.52
CA GLY A 227 11.01 -23.04 14.24
C GLY A 227 10.48 -23.72 15.51
N GLN A 228 11.28 -23.81 16.57
CA GLN A 228 10.82 -24.34 17.86
C GLN A 228 9.79 -23.40 18.53
N VAL A 229 10.01 -22.08 18.46
CA VAL A 229 9.03 -21.08 18.92
C VAL A 229 7.69 -21.27 18.22
N MET A 230 7.70 -21.39 16.89
CA MET A 230 6.46 -21.58 16.11
C MET A 230 5.78 -22.93 16.39
N ALA A 231 6.56 -24.00 16.61
CA ALA A 231 6.01 -25.30 17.01
C ALA A 231 5.37 -25.26 18.41
N HIS A 232 5.96 -24.49 19.33
CA HIS A 232 5.40 -24.27 20.66
C HIS A 232 4.10 -23.46 20.58
N ILE A 233 4.07 -22.35 19.82
CA ILE A 233 2.84 -21.56 19.58
C ILE A 233 1.71 -22.44 19.03
N ALA A 234 2.01 -23.31 18.07
CA ALA A 234 1.04 -24.24 17.50
C ALA A 234 0.42 -25.16 18.57
N SER A 235 1.28 -25.74 19.41
CA SER A 235 0.89 -26.66 20.48
C SER A 235 0.11 -25.95 21.58
N TRP A 236 0.55 -24.76 21.96
CA TRP A 236 -0.09 -23.92 22.95
C TRP A 236 -1.49 -23.51 22.49
N ASP A 237 -1.65 -22.98 21.28
CA ASP A 237 -2.94 -22.50 20.79
C ASP A 237 -3.95 -23.66 20.62
N ALA A 238 -3.49 -24.82 20.16
CA ALA A 238 -4.31 -26.04 20.13
C ALA A 238 -4.83 -26.45 21.53
N ALA A 239 -4.04 -26.21 22.58
CA ALA A 239 -4.42 -26.47 23.97
C ALA A 239 -5.31 -25.36 24.59
N HIS A 240 -5.37 -24.16 23.99
CA HIS A 240 -6.00 -22.97 24.57
C HIS A 240 -7.17 -22.42 23.74
N SER A 241 -8.04 -23.31 23.26
CA SER A 241 -9.27 -22.99 22.50
C SER A 241 -9.06 -22.52 21.06
N SER A 242 -7.84 -22.61 20.52
CA SER A 242 -7.53 -22.28 19.13
C SER A 242 -8.06 -20.90 18.72
N LYS A 243 -7.88 -19.91 19.60
CA LYS A 243 -8.28 -18.52 19.30
C LYS A 243 -7.30 -17.83 18.36
N HIS A 244 -6.17 -18.47 18.07
CA HIS A 244 -5.14 -17.98 17.18
C HIS A 244 -4.64 -16.59 17.59
N PRO A 245 -4.03 -16.43 18.79
CA PRO A 245 -3.60 -15.13 19.29
C PRO A 245 -2.50 -14.53 18.40
N VAL A 246 -1.53 -15.33 17.95
CA VAL A 246 -0.46 -14.84 17.07
C VAL A 246 -0.97 -14.75 15.64
N ILE A 247 -0.83 -13.59 15.02
CA ILE A 247 -1.24 -13.31 13.63
C ILE A 247 -0.11 -12.79 12.76
N GLY A 248 1.05 -12.47 13.33
CA GLY A 248 2.19 -11.99 12.56
C GLY A 248 3.51 -12.21 13.29
N VAL A 249 4.59 -12.30 12.54
CA VAL A 249 5.96 -12.33 13.06
C VAL A 249 6.80 -11.25 12.38
N GLN A 250 7.27 -10.26 13.13
CA GLN A 250 8.36 -9.41 12.67
C GLN A 250 9.67 -10.19 12.79
N LEU A 251 10.45 -10.23 11.71
CA LEU A 251 11.71 -10.95 11.65
C LEU A 251 12.86 -9.99 12.01
N ASN A 252 13.48 -10.20 13.17
CA ASN A 252 14.47 -9.29 13.76
C ASN A 252 13.88 -7.88 14.00
N ASN A 253 14.71 -6.88 14.27
CA ASN A 253 14.27 -5.51 14.46
C ASN A 253 15.25 -4.53 13.84
N GLU A 254 14.78 -3.62 12.98
CA GLU A 254 15.64 -2.60 12.36
C GLU A 254 16.92 -3.22 11.77
N PHE A 255 16.74 -4.34 11.06
CA PHE A 255 17.84 -5.22 10.67
C PHE A 255 18.87 -4.49 9.80
N ARG A 256 20.16 -4.65 10.10
CA ARG A 256 21.28 -4.18 9.26
C ARG A 256 22.32 -5.27 9.08
N GLY A 257 22.83 -5.45 7.87
CA GLY A 257 23.81 -6.46 7.52
C GLY A 257 25.26 -6.17 7.93
N GLY A 258 25.51 -5.10 8.69
CA GLY A 258 26.87 -4.69 9.08
C GLY A 258 27.71 -4.30 7.86
N SER A 259 28.92 -4.85 7.73
CA SER A 259 29.77 -4.65 6.54
C SER A 259 29.22 -5.31 5.26
N HIS A 260 28.15 -6.11 5.39
CA HIS A 260 27.48 -6.80 4.29
C HIS A 260 26.08 -6.24 3.98
N ASP A 261 25.73 -5.08 4.57
CA ASP A 261 24.42 -4.44 4.46
C ASP A 261 24.05 -4.17 2.99
N SER A 262 22.97 -4.80 2.55
CA SER A 262 22.36 -4.56 1.25
C SER A 262 20.95 -5.14 1.23
N GLY A 263 20.06 -4.56 0.43
CA GLY A 263 18.70 -5.08 0.28
C GLY A 263 18.66 -6.59 -0.01
N THR A 264 19.56 -7.07 -0.89
CA THR A 264 19.65 -8.50 -1.24
C THR A 264 20.15 -9.38 -0.09
N ASN A 265 21.25 -9.01 0.57
CA ASN A 265 21.80 -9.84 1.66
C ASN A 265 20.86 -9.88 2.86
N ASP A 266 20.29 -8.72 3.22
CA ASP A 266 19.39 -8.60 4.36
C ASP A 266 18.14 -9.45 4.14
N ILE A 267 17.49 -9.31 2.97
CA ILE A 267 16.30 -10.07 2.65
C ILE A 267 16.60 -11.55 2.43
N THR A 268 17.79 -11.92 1.95
CA THR A 268 18.20 -13.34 1.88
C THR A 268 18.30 -13.94 3.29
N TYR A 269 18.89 -13.22 4.25
CA TYR A 269 18.95 -13.67 5.64
C TYR A 269 17.56 -13.79 6.25
N LEU A 270 16.77 -12.72 6.14
CA LEU A 270 15.43 -12.60 6.74
C LEU A 270 14.44 -13.61 6.12
N SER A 271 14.47 -13.82 4.81
CA SER A 271 13.64 -14.82 4.14
C SER A 271 14.03 -16.25 4.52
N ALA A 272 15.32 -16.52 4.80
CA ALA A 272 15.71 -17.84 5.29
C ALA A 272 15.15 -18.12 6.68
N ILE A 273 15.26 -17.18 7.63
CA ILE A 273 14.67 -17.36 8.97
C ILE A 273 13.14 -17.36 8.92
N GLY A 274 12.51 -16.56 8.04
CA GLY A 274 11.07 -16.55 7.81
C GLY A 274 10.52 -17.89 7.34
N SER A 275 11.35 -18.75 6.74
CA SER A 275 10.96 -20.12 6.37
C SER A 275 10.54 -20.95 7.59
N ALA A 276 11.05 -20.66 8.78
CA ALA A 276 10.64 -21.31 10.02
C ALA A 276 9.16 -21.06 10.32
N VAL A 277 8.66 -19.86 10.03
CA VAL A 277 7.26 -19.49 10.18
C VAL A 277 6.41 -20.17 9.10
N LYS A 278 6.85 -20.08 7.84
CA LYS A 278 6.09 -20.57 6.68
C LYS A 278 6.00 -22.10 6.60
N ASN A 279 6.97 -22.81 7.15
CA ASN A 279 6.99 -24.28 7.19
C ASN A 279 6.42 -24.86 8.51
N SER A 280 5.98 -24.00 9.45
CA SER A 280 5.40 -24.47 10.72
C SER A 280 3.96 -24.95 10.57
N ALA A 281 3.43 -25.62 11.60
CA ALA A 281 2.00 -25.93 11.69
C ALA A 281 1.13 -24.71 12.04
N TYR A 282 1.74 -23.55 12.29
CA TYR A 282 1.08 -22.31 12.69
C TYR A 282 1.52 -21.18 11.75
N VAL A 283 1.06 -21.27 10.49
CA VAL A 283 1.48 -20.34 9.44
C VAL A 283 0.79 -18.98 9.61
N VAL A 284 1.57 -17.93 9.79
CA VAL A 284 1.12 -16.52 9.86
C VAL A 284 1.90 -15.65 8.86
N TRP A 285 1.49 -14.40 8.69
CA TRP A 285 2.31 -13.43 7.95
C TRP A 285 3.61 -13.10 8.68
N THR A 286 4.57 -12.64 7.90
CA THR A 286 5.93 -12.27 8.29
C THR A 286 6.22 -10.89 7.76
N ARG A 287 6.88 -10.06 8.56
CA ARG A 287 7.25 -8.70 8.16
C ARG A 287 8.64 -8.29 8.61
N VAL A 288 9.13 -7.20 8.04
CA VAL A 288 10.41 -6.58 8.39
C VAL A 288 10.21 -5.08 8.57
N ASN A 289 10.75 -4.52 9.65
CA ASN A 289 10.79 -3.07 9.88
C ASN A 289 12.15 -2.46 9.53
N ASN A 290 12.16 -1.15 9.28
CA ASN A 290 13.33 -0.39 8.85
C ASN A 290 13.29 1.02 9.43
N ILE A 291 14.43 1.54 9.84
CA ILE A 291 14.55 2.93 10.33
C ILE A 291 14.23 3.94 9.22
N HIS A 292 13.48 5.00 9.55
CA HIS A 292 13.03 6.08 8.67
C HIS A 292 14.10 6.65 7.70
N ASP A 293 15.34 6.75 8.16
CA ASP A 293 16.41 7.46 7.43
C ASP A 293 17.28 6.55 6.56
N GLN A 294 16.88 5.28 6.37
CA GLN A 294 17.74 4.32 5.68
C GLN A 294 17.49 4.30 4.17
N PRO A 295 18.55 4.43 3.34
CA PRO A 295 18.46 4.24 1.88
C PRO A 295 18.06 2.81 1.46
N THR A 296 17.88 1.91 2.43
CA THR A 296 17.61 0.49 2.19
C THR A 296 16.14 0.11 2.18
N LEU A 297 15.16 0.96 2.57
CA LEU A 297 13.74 0.57 2.51
C LEU A 297 13.34 0.11 1.10
N THR A 298 13.52 1.00 0.11
CA THR A 298 13.24 0.69 -1.30
C THR A 298 14.09 -0.47 -1.81
N ALA A 299 15.37 -0.54 -1.40
CA ALA A 299 16.26 -1.62 -1.82
C ALA A 299 15.81 -2.99 -1.28
N LYS A 300 15.36 -3.06 -0.03
CA LYS A 300 14.84 -4.27 0.62
C LYS A 300 13.49 -4.67 0.03
N ILE A 301 12.59 -3.71 -0.24
CA ILE A 301 11.34 -4.00 -0.95
C ILE A 301 11.65 -4.60 -2.32
N ASN A 302 12.50 -3.97 -3.12
CA ASN A 302 12.88 -4.46 -4.45
C ASN A 302 13.55 -5.84 -4.39
N ALA A 303 14.42 -6.09 -3.42
CA ALA A 303 15.04 -7.40 -3.22
C ALA A 303 13.99 -8.47 -2.87
N ASN A 304 12.98 -8.13 -2.06
CA ASN A 304 11.89 -9.04 -1.74
C ASN A 304 10.97 -9.32 -2.93
N GLU A 305 10.65 -8.31 -3.75
CA GLU A 305 9.91 -8.50 -5.00
C GLU A 305 10.69 -9.40 -5.98
N ALA A 306 12.01 -9.24 -6.06
CA ALA A 306 12.86 -10.08 -6.90
C ALA A 306 12.86 -11.55 -6.45
N LEU A 307 12.83 -11.83 -5.14
CA LEU A 307 12.64 -13.19 -4.63
C LEU A 307 11.24 -13.72 -4.98
N ARG A 308 10.20 -12.87 -4.91
CA ARG A 308 8.82 -13.26 -5.21
C ARG A 308 8.61 -13.68 -6.67
N THR A 309 9.36 -13.12 -7.62
CA THR A 309 9.32 -13.53 -9.03
C THR A 309 10.16 -14.78 -9.33
N GLY A 310 11.07 -15.15 -8.43
CA GLY A 310 11.95 -16.32 -8.54
C GLY A 310 11.49 -17.52 -7.71
N ALA A 311 12.33 -17.95 -6.76
CA ALA A 311 12.11 -19.13 -5.93
C ALA A 311 11.04 -18.95 -4.83
N GLY A 312 10.51 -17.72 -4.67
CA GLY A 312 9.61 -17.35 -3.59
C GLY A 312 10.35 -16.66 -2.43
N THR A 313 9.58 -15.95 -1.61
CA THR A 313 10.06 -15.29 -0.39
C THR A 313 9.22 -15.72 0.79
N ASN A 314 9.85 -15.82 1.97
CA ASN A 314 9.17 -16.02 3.24
C ASN A 314 9.02 -14.71 4.02
N VAL A 315 9.14 -13.55 3.36
CA VAL A 315 8.81 -12.23 3.89
C VAL A 315 7.60 -11.69 3.13
N ASP A 316 6.47 -11.49 3.80
CA ASP A 316 5.25 -11.05 3.13
C ASP A 316 5.29 -9.56 2.78
N PHE A 317 5.77 -8.72 3.70
CA PHE A 317 5.86 -7.27 3.50
C PHE A 317 6.94 -6.60 4.36
N ILE A 318 7.36 -5.43 3.92
CA ILE A 318 8.44 -4.63 4.49
C ILE A 318 7.91 -3.22 4.71
N GLY A 319 8.18 -2.66 5.88
CA GLY A 319 7.73 -1.32 6.26
C GLY A 319 8.80 -0.52 6.96
N ILE A 320 8.36 0.60 7.54
CA ILE A 320 9.23 1.65 8.07
C ILE A 320 8.84 2.02 9.50
N ASP A 321 9.82 2.28 10.34
CA ASP A 321 9.70 2.88 11.66
C ASP A 321 9.83 4.38 11.45
N ASP A 322 8.69 5.07 11.34
CA ASP A 322 8.59 6.49 11.07
C ASP A 322 8.07 7.19 12.32
N TYR A 323 8.90 7.99 12.96
CA TYR A 323 8.57 8.74 14.18
C TYR A 323 8.13 10.18 13.91
N SER A 324 7.80 10.51 12.66
CA SER A 324 7.19 11.79 12.30
C SER A 324 5.82 11.91 12.96
N ASN A 325 5.54 13.09 13.50
CA ASN A 325 4.32 13.33 14.28
C ASN A 325 3.32 14.26 13.57
N ALA A 326 3.58 14.58 12.30
CA ALA A 326 2.75 15.43 11.47
C ALA A 326 1.87 14.60 10.52
N PRO A 327 0.53 14.78 10.54
CA PRO A 327 -0.37 14.09 9.61
C PRO A 327 0.01 14.25 8.14
N ASP A 328 0.54 15.42 7.75
CA ASP A 328 0.91 15.77 6.38
C ASP A 328 1.90 14.79 5.75
N ASP A 329 2.79 14.18 6.55
CA ASP A 329 3.84 13.28 6.07
C ASP A 329 3.33 11.83 5.91
N MET A 330 2.24 11.48 6.59
CA MET A 330 1.74 10.10 6.71
C MET A 330 1.09 9.56 5.44
N GLU A 331 0.54 10.42 4.58
CA GLU A 331 -0.16 9.97 3.36
C GLU A 331 0.80 9.33 2.35
N SER A 332 2.05 9.79 2.30
CA SER A 332 3.04 9.38 1.30
C SER A 332 4.25 8.63 1.85
N VAL A 333 4.30 8.37 3.15
CA VAL A 333 5.45 7.75 3.83
C VAL A 333 5.86 6.40 3.24
N MET A 334 4.88 5.56 2.89
CA MET A 334 5.15 4.24 2.32
C MET A 334 5.01 4.25 0.79
N PRO A 335 6.08 3.90 0.04
CA PRO A 335 6.00 3.82 -1.41
C PRO A 335 5.16 2.62 -1.85
N SER A 336 4.49 2.76 -3.01
CA SER A 336 3.75 1.65 -3.62
C SER A 336 4.65 0.92 -4.60
N ILE A 337 5.27 -0.19 -4.15
CA ILE A 337 6.22 -0.98 -4.93
C ILE A 337 5.75 -2.44 -4.96
N GLY A 338 5.54 -2.98 -6.16
CA GLY A 338 5.20 -4.39 -6.37
C GLY A 338 4.01 -4.87 -5.55
N LYS A 339 4.17 -6.01 -4.88
CA LYS A 339 3.16 -6.63 -4.01
C LYS A 339 3.40 -6.35 -2.52
N ASN A 340 4.11 -5.28 -2.18
CA ASN A 340 4.39 -4.92 -0.79
C ASN A 340 3.16 -4.29 -0.12
N PHE A 341 2.65 -4.91 0.95
CA PHE A 341 1.65 -4.29 1.82
C PHE A 341 2.26 -3.11 2.58
N LYS A 342 1.55 -1.98 2.63
CA LYS A 342 2.07 -0.73 3.21
C LYS A 342 1.74 -0.65 4.69
N MET A 343 2.78 -0.59 5.51
CA MET A 343 2.65 -0.40 6.95
C MET A 343 3.80 0.43 7.50
N ILE A 344 3.45 1.40 8.34
CA ILE A 344 4.35 2.06 9.30
C ILE A 344 4.38 1.15 10.51
N MET A 345 5.55 0.59 10.77
CA MET A 345 5.79 -0.51 11.71
C MET A 345 6.00 -0.03 13.14
N GLU A 346 6.43 1.22 13.29
CA GLU A 346 6.53 1.94 14.56
C GLU A 346 6.29 3.44 14.28
N ASN A 347 5.44 4.09 15.07
CA ASN A 347 5.24 5.54 15.08
C ASN A 347 4.89 6.03 16.48
N ASP A 348 5.28 7.25 16.82
CA ASP A 348 5.13 7.81 18.16
C ASP A 348 3.69 7.67 18.74
N GLY A 349 3.59 7.30 20.01
CA GLY A 349 2.37 7.30 20.82
C GLY A 349 1.68 8.67 20.88
N HIS A 350 2.42 9.77 20.75
CA HIS A 350 1.87 11.12 20.71
C HIS A 350 1.02 11.36 19.46
N ASN A 351 -0.25 11.76 19.64
CA ASN A 351 -1.20 12.02 18.54
C ASN A 351 -1.47 10.82 17.60
N THR A 352 -1.06 9.60 17.98
CA THR A 352 -1.11 8.40 17.14
C THR A 352 -2.51 8.12 16.55
N GLY A 353 -3.58 8.49 17.26
CA GLY A 353 -4.95 8.31 16.76
C GLY A 353 -5.20 9.05 15.44
N ARG A 354 -4.75 10.29 15.31
CA ARG A 354 -4.88 11.07 14.06
C ARG A 354 -3.91 10.59 13.00
N LEU A 355 -2.71 10.20 13.40
CA LEU A 355 -1.70 9.66 12.47
C LEU A 355 -2.18 8.33 11.84
N LYS A 356 -2.94 7.51 12.57
CA LYS A 356 -3.62 6.32 12.01
C LYS A 356 -4.58 6.68 10.88
N LEU A 357 -5.41 7.70 11.08
CA LEU A 357 -6.38 8.13 10.07
C LEU A 357 -5.70 8.85 8.89
N ALA A 358 -4.62 9.60 9.14
CA ALA A 358 -3.79 10.19 8.09
C ALA A 358 -3.09 9.11 7.25
N SER A 359 -2.55 8.06 7.91
CA SER A 359 -1.95 6.90 7.24
C SER A 359 -2.99 6.14 6.40
N LEU A 360 -4.22 6.00 6.90
CA LEU A 360 -5.33 5.42 6.13
C LEU A 360 -5.64 6.23 4.86
N ALA A 361 -5.48 7.55 4.88
CA ALA A 361 -5.63 8.37 3.67
C ALA A 361 -4.58 8.04 2.60
N GLY A 362 -3.41 7.54 3.02
CA GLY A 362 -2.36 6.98 2.17
C GLY A 362 -2.51 5.48 1.88
N ASP A 363 -3.63 4.84 2.27
CA ASP A 363 -3.81 3.38 2.22
C ASP A 363 -2.71 2.59 2.96
N THR A 364 -2.22 3.16 4.07
CA THR A 364 -1.11 2.62 4.87
C THR A 364 -1.61 2.30 6.28
N GLN A 365 -1.25 1.12 6.78
CA GLN A 365 -1.49 0.70 8.16
C GLN A 365 -0.47 1.36 9.10
N LEU A 366 -0.83 1.66 10.35
CA LEU A 366 0.10 2.22 11.34
C LEU A 366 0.09 1.40 12.64
N ASP A 367 1.29 1.12 13.14
CA ASP A 367 1.56 0.62 14.50
C ASP A 367 2.10 1.71 15.42
N THR A 368 1.50 1.76 16.61
CA THR A 368 1.82 2.74 17.64
C THR A 368 2.98 2.22 18.50
N TYR A 369 4.11 2.91 18.50
CA TYR A 369 5.17 2.80 19.48
C TYR A 369 5.09 3.99 20.44
N ASN A 370 4.75 3.84 21.72
CA ASN A 370 4.67 2.63 22.55
C ASN A 370 3.61 2.84 23.65
N MET A 371 3.08 1.77 24.24
CA MET A 371 2.10 1.87 25.32
C MET A 371 2.66 2.55 26.57
N CYS A 372 3.78 2.06 27.10
CA CYS A 372 4.49 2.62 28.25
C CYS A 372 5.94 2.12 28.25
N GLY A 373 6.92 2.95 28.59
CA GLY A 373 8.32 2.55 28.57
C GLY A 373 9.32 3.71 28.59
N PRO A 374 10.62 3.42 28.53
CA PRO A 374 11.68 4.41 28.74
C PRO A 374 11.97 5.34 27.56
N ASP A 375 11.43 5.05 26.37
CA ASP A 375 11.90 5.67 25.12
C ASP A 375 11.18 6.98 24.77
N ASN A 376 10.38 7.53 25.69
CA ASN A 376 9.71 8.82 25.56
C ASN A 376 8.77 8.97 24.34
N ASN A 377 8.26 7.85 23.81
CA ASN A 377 7.26 7.80 22.72
C ASN A 377 5.92 7.26 23.26
N ASN A 378 5.60 7.50 24.54
CA ASN A 378 4.62 6.71 25.25
C ASN A 378 3.19 7.27 25.17
N LEU A 379 2.22 6.37 25.07
CA LEU A 379 0.80 6.70 25.28
C LEU A 379 0.48 6.89 26.78
N TYR A 380 1.20 6.19 27.64
CA TYR A 380 1.10 6.26 29.10
C TYR A 380 2.46 6.44 29.76
N ASP A 381 2.50 7.29 30.78
CA ASP A 381 3.69 7.50 31.60
C ASP A 381 3.62 6.68 32.89
N GLN A 382 4.76 6.16 33.30
CA GLN A 382 4.90 5.64 34.66
C GLN A 382 4.78 6.79 35.67
N THR A 383 3.88 6.64 36.64
CA THR A 383 3.75 7.61 37.75
C THR A 383 4.58 7.18 38.95
N THR A 384 4.49 5.91 39.30
CA THR A 384 5.31 5.21 40.28
C THR A 384 5.56 3.80 39.75
N VAL A 385 6.54 3.08 40.30
CA VAL A 385 6.86 1.72 39.86
C VAL A 385 5.60 0.85 39.79
N GLY A 386 5.26 0.43 38.56
CA GLY A 386 4.12 -0.42 38.27
C GLY A 386 2.74 0.26 38.32
N SER A 387 2.70 1.59 38.22
CA SER A 387 1.48 2.38 38.02
C SER A 387 1.68 3.37 36.88
N TYR A 388 0.61 3.69 36.16
CA TYR A 388 0.67 4.54 34.96
C TYR A 388 -0.52 5.50 34.85
N SER A 389 -0.34 6.58 34.11
CA SER A 389 -1.39 7.54 33.75
C SER A 389 -1.29 7.94 32.28
N PRO A 390 -2.40 8.35 31.63
CA PRO A 390 -2.35 8.88 30.27
C PRO A 390 -1.30 9.97 30.14
N HIS A 391 -0.44 9.91 29.11
CA HIS A 391 0.60 10.92 28.88
C HIS A 391 -0.01 12.32 28.63
N GLY A 392 -1.16 12.36 27.96
CA GLY A 392 -1.89 13.60 27.74
C GLY A 392 -3.39 13.39 27.52
N SER A 393 -4.12 14.50 27.37
CA SER A 393 -5.56 14.47 27.09
C SER A 393 -5.91 13.79 25.76
N TYR A 394 -4.97 13.78 24.80
CA TYR A 394 -5.13 13.15 23.48
C TYR A 394 -5.34 11.63 23.56
N VAL A 395 -4.97 10.96 24.66
CA VAL A 395 -5.22 9.52 24.86
C VAL A 395 -6.72 9.19 24.81
N ASN A 396 -7.58 10.10 25.27
CA ASN A 396 -9.03 9.92 25.14
C ASN A 396 -9.49 9.94 23.67
N GLU A 397 -8.83 10.73 22.83
CA GLU A 397 -9.09 10.74 21.40
C GLU A 397 -8.61 9.45 20.74
N VAL A 398 -7.45 8.92 21.14
CA VAL A 398 -6.97 7.59 20.69
C VAL A 398 -8.00 6.50 20.99
N ARG A 399 -8.53 6.47 22.22
CA ARG A 399 -9.62 5.54 22.60
C ARG A 399 -10.85 5.72 21.69
N THR A 400 -11.26 6.97 21.48
CA THR A 400 -12.41 7.31 20.64
C THR A 400 -12.22 6.83 19.21
N ILE A 401 -11.05 7.07 18.62
CA ILE A 401 -10.70 6.68 17.25
C ILE A 401 -10.64 5.16 17.13
N ASN A 402 -9.98 4.47 18.06
CA ASN A 402 -9.90 3.01 18.06
C ASN A 402 -11.30 2.38 18.08
N HIS A 403 -12.17 2.81 19.01
CA HIS A 403 -13.55 2.31 19.09
C HIS A 403 -14.38 2.67 17.85
N MET A 404 -14.16 3.86 17.25
CA MET A 404 -14.81 4.26 16.01
C MET A 404 -14.39 3.36 14.83
N ILE A 405 -13.10 3.05 14.67
CA ILE A 405 -12.58 2.16 13.63
C ILE A 405 -13.21 0.77 13.73
N GLN A 406 -13.42 0.26 14.95
CA GLN A 406 -14.07 -1.04 15.17
C GLN A 406 -15.57 -1.06 14.80
N THR A 407 -16.17 0.06 14.39
CA THR A 407 -17.56 0.07 13.93
C THR A 407 -17.75 -0.51 12.52
N ASP A 408 -16.73 -0.44 11.66
CA ASP A 408 -16.73 -1.05 10.32
C ASP A 408 -15.32 -1.46 9.88
N PRO A 409 -14.68 -2.42 10.58
CA PRO A 409 -13.29 -2.77 10.32
C PRO A 409 -13.11 -3.49 8.98
N VAL A 410 -14.15 -4.17 8.47
CA VAL A 410 -14.08 -4.92 7.20
C VAL A 410 -13.91 -3.97 6.03
N ASP A 411 -14.74 -2.93 5.95
CA ASP A 411 -14.66 -2.01 4.81
C ASP A 411 -13.46 -1.08 4.90
N LEU A 412 -12.99 -0.74 6.12
CA LEU A 412 -11.72 -0.05 6.31
C LEU A 412 -10.53 -0.88 5.80
N ALA A 413 -10.56 -2.21 5.97
CA ALA A 413 -9.56 -3.11 5.42
C ALA A 413 -9.64 -3.24 3.90
N LEU A 414 -10.85 -3.33 3.33
CA LEU A 414 -11.04 -3.63 1.91
C LEU A 414 -10.94 -2.41 0.99
N ASN A 415 -11.46 -1.25 1.41
CA ASN A 415 -11.61 -0.09 0.53
C ASN A 415 -10.42 0.85 0.59
N ALA A 416 -10.05 1.40 -0.56
CA ALA A 416 -8.95 2.33 -0.70
C ALA A 416 -9.45 3.79 -0.63
N ASN A 417 -8.63 4.67 -0.08
CA ASN A 417 -8.94 6.08 -0.01
C ASN A 417 -9.14 6.65 -1.43
N ARG A 418 -10.04 7.63 -1.56
CA ARG A 418 -10.46 8.25 -2.85
C ARG A 418 -11.22 7.31 -3.80
N LYS A 419 -11.51 6.07 -3.40
CA LYS A 419 -12.42 5.16 -4.09
C LYS A 419 -13.71 5.01 -3.28
N ASN A 420 -14.07 3.80 -2.85
CA ASN A 420 -15.25 3.58 -2.03
C ASN A 420 -15.05 4.07 -0.59
N LEU A 421 -13.83 4.33 -0.15
CA LEU A 421 -13.53 5.00 1.12
C LEU A 421 -12.98 6.41 0.86
N PHE A 422 -13.32 7.37 1.73
CA PHE A 422 -12.71 8.70 1.74
C PHE A 422 -12.45 9.18 3.16
N VAL A 423 -11.20 9.56 3.45
CA VAL A 423 -10.82 10.22 4.72
C VAL A 423 -10.86 11.73 4.54
N HIS A 424 -11.87 12.35 5.15
CA HIS A 424 -12.10 13.79 5.13
C HIS A 424 -11.25 14.50 6.17
N ASN A 425 -10.68 15.66 5.80
CA ASN A 425 -9.80 16.44 6.67
C ASN A 425 -8.68 15.59 7.31
N TRP A 426 -8.09 14.66 6.55
CA TRP A 426 -7.08 13.72 7.05
C TRP A 426 -5.85 14.39 7.71
N LYS A 427 -5.56 15.64 7.33
CA LYS A 427 -4.52 16.49 7.94
C LYS A 427 -4.87 17.02 9.33
N ALA A 428 -6.14 16.93 9.74
CA ALA A 428 -6.66 17.44 11.00
C ALA A 428 -6.27 18.91 11.29
N ASN A 429 -6.33 19.77 10.27
CA ASN A 429 -5.94 21.18 10.38
C ASN A 429 -6.91 22.18 9.73
N SER A 430 -8.08 21.73 9.28
CA SER A 430 -9.04 22.55 8.55
C SER A 430 -10.48 22.36 9.03
N THR A 431 -11.27 23.43 9.03
CA THR A 431 -12.73 23.38 9.18
C THR A 431 -13.44 23.50 7.83
N SER A 432 -12.70 23.68 6.74
CA SER A 432 -13.26 23.79 5.40
C SER A 432 -13.90 22.46 4.98
N PRO A 433 -15.07 22.49 4.33
CA PRO A 433 -15.69 21.27 3.81
C PRO A 433 -14.76 20.54 2.84
N SER A 434 -14.75 19.21 2.92
CA SER A 434 -14.00 18.35 2.00
C SER A 434 -14.93 17.33 1.36
N THR A 435 -14.90 17.26 0.02
CA THR A 435 -15.75 16.36 -0.77
C THR A 435 -14.92 15.26 -1.39
N GLY A 436 -15.39 14.02 -1.35
CA GLY A 436 -14.64 12.91 -1.92
C GLY A 436 -15.35 11.57 -1.93
N GLY A 437 -14.62 10.56 -2.41
CA GLY A 437 -15.11 9.20 -2.62
C GLY A 437 -16.07 9.07 -3.80
N THR A 438 -16.42 7.83 -4.13
CA THR A 438 -17.34 7.52 -5.25
C THR A 438 -18.77 8.02 -5.04
N LEU A 439 -19.15 8.34 -3.80
CA LEU A 439 -20.44 8.98 -3.48
C LEU A 439 -20.38 10.51 -3.51
N SER A 440 -19.19 11.11 -3.65
CA SER A 440 -18.99 12.56 -3.59
C SER A 440 -19.63 13.19 -2.34
N ILE A 441 -19.51 12.50 -1.21
CA ILE A 441 -20.02 12.98 0.08
C ILE A 441 -19.10 14.11 0.52
N THR A 442 -19.68 15.16 1.07
CA THR A 442 -18.95 16.27 1.67
C THR A 442 -19.01 16.16 3.19
N TYR A 443 -17.88 16.38 3.84
CA TYR A 443 -17.80 16.47 5.29
C TYR A 443 -17.41 17.88 5.71
N THR A 444 -18.18 18.45 6.64
CA THR A 444 -17.87 19.70 7.33
C THR A 444 -17.49 19.39 8.78
N PRO A 445 -16.21 19.49 9.15
CA PRO A 445 -15.73 19.25 10.51
C PRO A 445 -16.31 20.25 11.52
N THR A 446 -16.49 19.84 12.78
CA THR A 446 -16.85 20.79 13.87
C THR A 446 -15.66 21.56 14.41
N THR A 447 -14.47 20.97 14.38
CA THR A 447 -13.21 21.59 14.79
C THR A 447 -12.19 21.42 13.67
N SER A 448 -11.11 22.21 13.68
CA SER A 448 -10.05 22.05 12.67
C SER A 448 -9.39 20.68 12.72
N THR A 449 -9.45 20.02 13.88
CA THR A 449 -8.79 18.74 14.13
C THR A 449 -9.66 17.51 13.89
N ASP A 450 -10.91 17.72 13.52
CA ASP A 450 -11.90 16.65 13.41
C ASP A 450 -11.85 15.97 12.03
N ILE A 451 -11.80 14.64 12.04
CA ILE A 451 -11.65 13.79 10.86
C ILE A 451 -12.96 13.05 10.63
N GLY A 452 -13.42 13.03 9.37
CA GLY A 452 -14.58 12.26 8.95
C GLY A 452 -14.17 11.13 8.02
N ILE A 453 -14.92 10.03 8.00
CA ILE A 453 -14.73 8.95 7.01
C ILE A 453 -16.08 8.70 6.35
N SER A 454 -16.10 8.62 5.02
CA SER A 454 -17.25 8.13 4.26
C SER A 454 -16.89 6.86 3.50
N ILE A 455 -17.77 5.87 3.54
CA ILE A 455 -17.58 4.56 2.93
C ILE A 455 -18.83 4.21 2.12
N LYS A 456 -18.68 3.94 0.83
CA LYS A 456 -19.68 3.30 -0.02
C LYS A 456 -19.56 1.79 0.14
N ARG A 457 -20.48 1.19 0.90
CA ARG A 457 -20.48 -0.27 1.13
C ARG A 457 -21.04 -1.04 -0.05
N SER A 458 -22.13 -0.53 -0.63
CA SER A 458 -22.83 -1.18 -1.73
C SER A 458 -23.54 -0.14 -2.61
N ALA A 459 -24.36 -0.60 -3.55
CA ALA A 459 -25.24 0.27 -4.34
C ALA A 459 -26.40 0.89 -3.52
N THR A 460 -26.60 0.47 -2.27
CA THR A 460 -27.75 0.89 -1.44
C THR A 460 -27.37 1.29 -0.02
N GLU A 461 -26.09 1.18 0.34
CA GLU A 461 -25.62 1.38 1.70
C GLU A 461 -24.31 2.18 1.74
N ALA A 462 -24.20 3.10 2.69
CA ALA A 462 -23.00 3.84 3.00
C ALA A 462 -22.82 3.95 4.52
N VAL A 463 -21.59 4.12 4.97
CA VAL A 463 -21.24 4.36 6.37
C VAL A 463 -20.47 5.66 6.49
N LEU A 464 -20.82 6.43 7.52
CA LEU A 464 -20.22 7.71 7.84
C LEU A 464 -19.69 7.65 9.26
N MET A 465 -18.44 8.04 9.48
CA MET A 465 -17.80 8.06 10.79
C MET A 465 -17.24 9.44 11.09
N SER A 466 -17.26 9.86 12.36
CA SER A 466 -16.66 11.12 12.77
C SER A 466 -15.95 11.00 14.10
N VAL A 467 -14.76 11.60 14.21
CA VAL A 467 -13.95 11.54 15.44
C VAL A 467 -14.55 12.43 16.53
N GLN A 468 -14.79 13.72 16.24
CA GLN A 468 -15.27 14.72 17.20
C GLN A 468 -16.70 15.20 16.90
N GLY A 469 -17.33 14.66 15.87
CA GLY A 469 -18.67 15.00 15.41
C GLY A 469 -18.65 15.99 14.26
N GLY A 470 -19.55 15.84 13.29
CA GLY A 470 -19.56 16.68 12.11
C GLY A 470 -20.79 16.49 11.24
N THR A 471 -20.90 17.31 10.19
CA THR A 471 -22.01 17.22 9.25
C THR A 471 -21.53 16.60 7.95
N PHE A 472 -22.18 15.52 7.54
CA PHE A 472 -22.04 14.96 6.21
C PHE A 472 -23.17 15.48 5.32
N THR A 473 -22.82 15.97 4.14
CA THR A 473 -23.79 16.36 3.11
C THR A 473 -23.60 15.50 1.86
N TYR A 474 -24.71 15.18 1.22
CA TYR A 474 -24.79 14.29 0.06
C TYR A 474 -25.84 14.78 -0.92
N ALA A 475 -25.73 14.34 -2.18
CA ALA A 475 -26.67 14.71 -3.22
C ALA A 475 -28.08 14.19 -2.90
N SER A 476 -29.10 15.01 -3.14
CA SER A 476 -30.50 14.60 -3.00
C SER A 476 -30.85 13.43 -3.93
N SER A 477 -30.15 13.30 -5.06
CA SER A 477 -30.29 12.18 -5.99
C SER A 477 -29.92 10.82 -5.39
N LEU A 478 -29.16 10.79 -4.30
CA LEU A 478 -28.87 9.55 -3.58
C LEU A 478 -30.17 8.94 -3.04
N ASN A 479 -31.19 9.77 -2.80
CA ASN A 479 -32.50 9.35 -2.28
C ASN A 479 -32.34 8.52 -1.00
N VAL A 480 -31.78 9.14 0.05
CA VAL A 480 -31.58 8.50 1.35
C VAL A 480 -32.93 8.17 1.98
N THR A 481 -33.13 6.89 2.28
CA THR A 481 -34.38 6.33 2.82
C THR A 481 -34.30 5.98 4.29
N GLY A 482 -33.10 6.01 4.89
CA GLY A 482 -32.92 5.80 6.32
C GLY A 482 -31.50 6.10 6.78
N ALA A 483 -31.38 6.54 8.04
CA ALA A 483 -30.10 6.71 8.74
C ALA A 483 -30.21 6.12 10.16
N SER A 484 -29.21 5.35 10.57
CA SER A 484 -29.14 4.76 11.91
C SER A 484 -27.72 4.76 12.44
N GLN A 485 -27.55 4.95 13.74
CA GLN A 485 -26.29 4.75 14.44
C GLN A 485 -26.11 3.27 14.78
N GLY A 486 -24.88 2.78 14.76
CA GLY A 486 -24.58 1.38 15.05
C GLY A 486 -23.17 0.98 14.67
N TYR A 487 -22.96 -0.32 14.48
CA TYR A 487 -21.70 -0.93 14.06
C TYR A 487 -21.95 -2.25 13.32
N PHE A 488 -20.96 -2.79 12.63
CA PHE A 488 -20.98 -4.13 12.05
C PHE A 488 -20.40 -5.15 13.03
N ASP A 489 -21.12 -6.23 13.26
CA ASP A 489 -20.64 -7.33 14.10
C ASP A 489 -19.61 -8.23 13.37
N ALA A 490 -19.15 -9.28 14.05
CA ALA A 490 -18.18 -10.23 13.50
C ALA A 490 -18.67 -11.00 12.24
N SER A 491 -19.99 -11.00 11.96
CA SER A 491 -20.57 -11.56 10.75
C SER A 491 -20.70 -10.53 9.61
N ASN A 492 -20.16 -9.32 9.82
CA ASN A 492 -20.34 -8.16 8.95
C ASN A 492 -21.82 -7.78 8.78
N THR A 493 -22.62 -7.93 9.85
CA THR A 493 -24.04 -7.55 9.89
C THR A 493 -24.23 -6.27 10.70
N TRP A 494 -25.04 -5.33 10.19
CA TRP A 494 -25.32 -4.07 10.89
C TRP A 494 -26.15 -4.28 12.16
N VAL A 495 -25.59 -3.90 13.30
CA VAL A 495 -26.25 -3.83 14.60
C VAL A 495 -26.75 -2.41 14.83
N ASN A 496 -28.06 -2.22 14.63
CA ASN A 496 -28.73 -0.92 14.81
C ASN A 496 -28.85 -0.55 16.30
N GLN A 497 -28.33 0.61 16.68
CA GLN A 497 -28.41 1.16 18.04
C GLN A 497 -29.39 2.34 18.17
N GLY A 498 -30.03 2.76 17.08
CA GLY A 498 -31.03 3.83 17.08
C GLY A 498 -31.05 4.62 15.79
N THR A 499 -32.21 5.18 15.47
CA THR A 499 -32.39 6.08 14.33
C THR A 499 -31.70 7.43 14.59
N VAL A 500 -31.10 8.00 13.54
CA VAL A 500 -30.50 9.34 13.57
C VAL A 500 -31.33 10.27 12.69
N SER A 501 -31.54 11.50 13.11
CA SER A 501 -32.22 12.52 12.28
C SER A 501 -31.38 12.87 11.06
N TYR A 502 -31.99 12.84 9.88
CA TYR A 502 -31.35 13.18 8.61
C TYR A 502 -32.31 13.98 7.73
N THR A 503 -31.76 14.67 6.74
CA THR A 503 -32.50 15.34 5.67
C THR A 503 -32.24 14.62 4.34
N SER A 504 -32.91 15.06 3.28
CA SER A 504 -32.64 14.57 1.93
C SER A 504 -31.20 14.82 1.45
N THR A 505 -30.43 15.69 2.12
CA THR A 505 -29.09 16.10 1.69
C THR A 505 -28.05 16.12 2.80
N SER A 506 -28.39 15.76 4.05
CA SER A 506 -27.42 15.82 5.14
C SER A 506 -27.78 14.94 6.35
N VAL A 507 -26.76 14.59 7.11
CA VAL A 507 -26.86 13.96 8.43
C VAL A 507 -25.74 14.48 9.34
N VAL A 508 -26.03 14.59 10.63
CA VAL A 508 -25.03 14.90 11.65
C VAL A 508 -24.60 13.60 12.31
N VAL A 509 -23.29 13.35 12.35
CA VAL A 509 -22.68 12.20 13.02
C VAL A 509 -22.04 12.70 14.30
N GLY A 510 -22.32 12.03 15.43
CA GLY A 510 -21.74 12.37 16.72
C GLY A 510 -20.28 11.89 16.87
N ALA A 511 -19.57 12.45 17.86
CA ALA A 511 -18.19 12.08 18.16
C ALA A 511 -18.02 10.57 18.45
N GLY A 512 -17.05 9.95 17.78
CA GLY A 512 -16.74 8.52 17.90
C GLY A 512 -17.87 7.60 17.45
N LYS A 513 -18.79 8.08 16.60
CA LYS A 513 -19.94 7.31 16.12
C LYS A 513 -19.82 6.98 14.64
N ALA A 514 -20.47 5.88 14.26
CA ALA A 514 -20.77 5.55 12.89
C ALA A 514 -22.28 5.62 12.64
N VAL A 515 -22.64 6.15 11.48
CA VAL A 515 -24.01 6.19 10.97
C VAL A 515 -24.06 5.47 9.63
N ARG A 516 -24.95 4.49 9.53
CA ARG A 516 -25.29 3.83 8.29
C ARG A 516 -26.41 4.56 7.59
N LEU A 517 -26.20 4.90 6.32
CA LEU A 517 -27.22 5.37 5.40
C LEU A 517 -27.71 4.22 4.54
N THR A 518 -29.04 4.16 4.36
CA THR A 518 -29.69 3.34 3.34
C THR A 518 -30.30 4.24 2.28
N TYR A 519 -30.13 3.90 1.01
CA TYR A 519 -30.49 4.75 -0.11
C TYR A 519 -30.81 3.94 -1.37
N THR A 520 -31.54 4.52 -2.32
CA THR A 520 -31.99 3.81 -3.55
C THR A 520 -31.60 4.52 -4.84
N GLY A 521 -31.10 5.74 -4.76
CA GLY A 521 -30.66 6.52 -5.91
C GLY A 521 -29.14 6.41 -6.11
N THR A 522 -28.65 7.03 -7.17
CA THR A 522 -27.22 7.12 -7.46
C THR A 522 -26.66 8.44 -6.96
N SER A 523 -25.38 8.45 -6.57
CA SER A 523 -24.67 9.71 -6.30
C SER A 523 -24.74 10.58 -7.56
N GLY A 524 -25.33 11.77 -7.43
CA GLY A 524 -25.38 12.80 -8.47
C GLY A 524 -24.13 13.65 -8.51
N GLY A 525 -23.03 13.16 -7.94
CA GLY A 525 -21.70 13.75 -8.04
C GLY A 525 -20.96 13.16 -9.23
N THR A 526 -20.31 14.01 -10.00
CA THR A 526 -19.51 13.75 -11.20
C THR A 526 -18.25 12.90 -10.93
N GLY A 527 -18.43 11.73 -10.32
CA GLY A 527 -17.39 10.75 -9.98
C GLY A 527 -17.67 9.35 -10.54
N GLY A 528 -18.56 9.23 -11.53
CA GLY A 528 -18.39 8.17 -12.51
C GLY A 528 -17.06 8.42 -13.19
N SER A 529 -16.25 7.39 -13.41
CA SER A 529 -15.10 7.51 -14.30
C SER A 529 -15.62 8.08 -15.63
N SER A 530 -15.36 9.36 -15.92
CA SER A 530 -15.71 9.91 -17.22
C SER A 530 -15.10 8.98 -18.26
N PRO A 531 -15.87 8.56 -19.29
CA PRO A 531 -15.34 7.68 -20.31
C PRO A 531 -14.09 8.33 -20.90
N ALA A 532 -13.10 7.50 -21.25
CA ALA A 532 -11.88 8.00 -21.85
C ALA A 532 -12.22 8.89 -23.06
N PRO A 533 -11.48 9.98 -23.28
CA PRO A 533 -11.63 10.73 -24.51
C PRO A 533 -11.48 9.80 -25.72
N THR A 534 -12.29 9.99 -26.74
CA THR A 534 -12.33 9.13 -27.92
C THR A 534 -11.97 9.89 -29.18
N ILE A 535 -11.32 9.23 -30.12
CA ILE A 535 -11.02 9.80 -31.43
C ILE A 535 -12.32 9.95 -32.23
N VAL A 536 -12.58 11.19 -32.67
CA VAL A 536 -13.73 11.53 -33.53
C VAL A 536 -13.42 11.23 -34.98
N GLY A 537 -12.19 11.54 -35.39
CA GLY A 537 -11.72 11.34 -36.75
C GLY A 537 -10.37 12.01 -36.99
N VAL A 538 -9.82 11.76 -38.16
CA VAL A 538 -8.55 12.31 -38.64
C VAL A 538 -8.79 13.00 -39.99
N GLY A 539 -8.22 14.18 -40.17
CA GLY A 539 -8.29 14.95 -41.41
C GLY A 539 -7.31 14.44 -42.47
N ALA A 540 -7.47 14.90 -43.71
CA ALA A 540 -6.51 14.61 -44.77
C ALA A 540 -5.15 15.30 -44.50
N ALA A 541 -4.06 14.58 -44.77
CA ALA A 541 -2.71 15.13 -44.69
C ALA A 541 -2.50 16.25 -45.73
N ALA A 542 -1.64 17.20 -45.41
CA ALA A 542 -1.15 18.20 -46.35
C ALA A 542 0.38 18.24 -46.29
N ALA A 543 1.03 18.29 -47.45
CA ALA A 543 2.47 18.41 -47.56
C ALA A 543 2.88 19.38 -48.68
N SER A 544 3.87 20.23 -48.43
CA SER A 544 4.41 21.20 -49.39
C SER A 544 5.77 21.72 -48.94
N THR A 545 6.53 22.34 -49.85
CA THR A 545 7.69 23.18 -49.53
C THR A 545 7.31 24.61 -49.18
N GLY A 546 6.02 24.97 -49.28
CA GLY A 546 5.47 26.26 -48.87
C GLY A 546 4.33 26.07 -47.87
N THR A 547 3.46 27.07 -47.72
CA THR A 547 2.33 27.01 -46.78
C THR A 547 1.39 25.84 -47.06
N ILE A 548 0.83 25.25 -45.99
CA ILE A 548 -0.15 24.15 -46.07
C ILE A 548 -1.39 24.45 -45.22
N THR A 549 -2.53 23.90 -45.63
CA THR A 549 -3.80 23.99 -44.89
C THR A 549 -4.35 22.56 -44.66
N PRO A 550 -3.93 21.89 -43.57
CA PRO A 550 -4.39 20.54 -43.23
C PRO A 550 -5.89 20.53 -42.95
N SER A 551 -6.61 19.58 -43.53
CA SER A 551 -8.08 19.56 -43.44
C SER A 551 -8.57 19.28 -42.02
N LEU A 552 -9.68 19.90 -41.62
CA LEU A 552 -10.37 19.52 -40.38
C LEU A 552 -10.87 18.07 -40.48
N PRO A 553 -10.82 17.29 -39.39
CA PRO A 553 -11.51 16.01 -39.31
C PRO A 553 -13.02 16.14 -39.56
N SER A 554 -13.65 15.09 -40.08
CA SER A 554 -15.11 15.04 -40.19
C SER A 554 -15.77 14.74 -38.83
N GLY A 555 -17.06 15.09 -38.67
CA GLY A 555 -17.84 14.74 -37.46
C GLY A 555 -17.57 15.61 -36.22
N LEU A 556 -16.96 16.79 -36.39
CA LEU A 556 -16.65 17.71 -35.29
C LEU A 556 -17.91 18.24 -34.61
N GLN A 557 -17.80 18.38 -33.29
CA GLN A 557 -18.76 19.05 -32.43
C GLN A 557 -18.04 20.11 -31.60
N SER A 558 -18.76 21.16 -31.20
CA SER A 558 -18.20 22.17 -30.30
C SER A 558 -17.60 21.51 -29.05
N ASN A 559 -16.45 22.02 -28.62
CA ASN A 559 -15.58 21.51 -27.55
C ASN A 559 -14.70 20.30 -27.87
N ASP A 560 -14.80 19.70 -29.06
CA ASP A 560 -13.80 18.70 -29.47
C ASP A 560 -12.38 19.33 -29.49
N ILE A 561 -11.39 18.58 -29.02
CA ILE A 561 -9.98 18.99 -29.03
C ILE A 561 -9.38 18.59 -30.36
N LEU A 562 -8.80 19.55 -31.06
CA LEU A 562 -8.03 19.31 -32.27
C LEU A 562 -6.55 19.31 -31.92
N LEU A 563 -5.84 18.27 -32.31
CA LEU A 563 -4.37 18.22 -32.29
C LEU A 563 -3.87 18.15 -33.73
N LEU A 564 -3.02 19.10 -34.11
CA LEU A 564 -2.39 19.23 -35.42
C LEU A 564 -0.90 18.92 -35.27
N PHE A 565 -0.48 17.80 -35.84
CA PHE A 565 0.91 17.37 -35.86
C PHE A 565 1.57 17.92 -37.11
N VAL A 566 2.71 18.58 -36.95
CA VAL A 566 3.49 19.16 -38.04
C VAL A 566 4.92 18.65 -37.94
N GLU A 567 5.34 17.92 -38.96
CA GLU A 567 6.71 17.48 -39.16
C GLU A 567 7.42 18.41 -40.15
N THR A 568 8.69 18.69 -39.86
CA THR A 568 9.59 19.48 -40.71
C THR A 568 11.02 18.95 -40.59
N ALA A 569 11.88 19.38 -41.51
CA ALA A 569 13.33 19.16 -41.46
C ALA A 569 14.03 19.97 -40.33
N ASN A 570 13.61 19.78 -39.08
CA ASN A 570 14.05 20.49 -37.87
C ASN A 570 13.84 22.03 -37.91
N GLN A 571 12.93 22.53 -38.75
CA GLN A 571 12.63 23.95 -38.86
C GLN A 571 11.36 24.30 -38.07
N ALA A 572 11.34 25.48 -37.45
CA ALA A 572 10.21 25.85 -36.59
C ALA A 572 8.92 26.09 -37.38
N ALA A 573 7.90 25.27 -37.11
CA ALA A 573 6.56 25.47 -37.65
C ALA A 573 5.81 26.59 -36.91
N SER A 574 4.90 27.28 -37.61
CA SER A 574 4.03 28.31 -37.04
C SER A 574 2.64 28.29 -37.70
N ILE A 575 1.61 28.80 -37.01
CA ILE A 575 0.29 29.02 -37.61
C ILE A 575 0.22 30.46 -38.12
N SER A 576 0.15 30.63 -39.43
CA SER A 576 0.10 31.95 -40.10
C SER A 576 -1.33 32.47 -40.25
N ASN A 577 -2.33 31.58 -40.27
CA ASN A 577 -3.75 31.94 -40.24
C ASN A 577 -4.54 30.99 -39.34
N GLN A 578 -5.20 31.56 -38.34
CA GLN A 578 -5.99 30.85 -37.32
C GLN A 578 -7.35 30.36 -37.84
N ASN A 579 -7.85 30.95 -38.94
CA ASN A 579 -9.15 30.68 -39.56
C ASN A 579 -10.33 30.58 -38.57
N GLY A 580 -10.37 31.54 -37.63
CA GLY A 580 -11.41 31.62 -36.60
C GLY A 580 -11.22 30.68 -35.39
N GLY A 581 -10.15 29.90 -35.33
CA GLY A 581 -9.76 29.08 -34.18
C GLY A 581 -8.80 29.80 -33.22
N THR A 582 -8.37 29.08 -32.18
CA THR A 582 -7.38 29.55 -31.20
C THR A 582 -6.19 28.59 -31.15
N TRP A 583 -5.54 28.41 -32.29
CA TRP A 583 -4.42 27.49 -32.41
C TRP A 583 -3.21 28.00 -31.63
N ALA A 584 -2.76 27.17 -30.69
CA ALA A 584 -1.55 27.39 -29.90
C ALA A 584 -0.66 26.15 -29.95
N VAL A 585 0.63 26.33 -29.72
CA VAL A 585 1.56 25.19 -29.57
C VAL A 585 1.23 24.45 -28.27
N VAL A 586 1.20 23.12 -28.30
CA VAL A 586 1.21 22.28 -27.09
C VAL A 586 2.55 22.51 -26.39
N THR A 587 2.52 23.17 -25.24
CA THR A 587 3.74 23.51 -24.48
C THR A 587 4.54 22.25 -24.17
N GLY A 588 5.81 22.24 -24.58
CA GLY A 588 6.70 21.08 -24.46
C GLY A 588 6.95 20.36 -25.78
N SER A 589 6.09 20.49 -26.79
CA SER A 589 6.33 19.98 -28.15
C SER A 589 7.29 20.89 -28.96
N GLY A 590 7.71 20.46 -30.15
CA GLY A 590 8.56 21.24 -31.05
C GLY A 590 10.06 21.02 -30.85
N ALA A 591 10.44 19.93 -30.19
CA ALA A 591 11.82 19.45 -30.18
C ALA A 591 12.21 18.88 -31.54
N GLY A 592 13.51 18.79 -31.83
CA GLY A 592 13.99 18.25 -33.09
C GLY A 592 15.46 17.90 -33.07
N THR A 593 15.88 17.21 -34.13
CA THR A 593 17.20 16.59 -34.31
C THR A 593 17.73 16.88 -35.71
N GLY A 594 19.04 16.72 -35.91
CA GLY A 594 19.69 17.05 -37.17
C GLY A 594 19.81 18.55 -37.42
N THR A 595 20.35 18.93 -38.58
CA THR A 595 20.52 20.35 -38.93
C THR A 595 19.21 20.90 -39.51
N ALA A 596 18.78 22.10 -39.10
CA ALA A 596 17.59 22.74 -39.66
C ALA A 596 17.70 22.92 -41.19
N GLY A 597 16.75 22.37 -41.94
CA GLY A 597 16.74 22.30 -43.41
C GLY A 597 17.68 21.24 -44.00
N GLY A 598 18.36 20.46 -43.17
CA GLY A 598 19.22 19.37 -43.58
C GLY A 598 18.44 18.09 -43.87
N THR A 599 19.05 17.18 -44.64
CA THR A 599 18.44 15.90 -45.00
C THR A 599 18.27 14.95 -43.82
N ASP A 600 18.96 15.17 -42.70
CA ASP A 600 18.78 14.36 -41.48
C ASP A 600 17.97 15.09 -40.40
N GLY A 601 17.33 16.21 -40.76
CA GLY A 601 16.53 17.03 -39.85
C GLY A 601 15.14 16.43 -39.62
N ALA A 602 14.69 16.36 -38.37
CA ALA A 602 13.31 16.07 -38.01
C ALA A 602 12.88 16.90 -36.80
N ARG A 603 11.65 17.42 -36.83
CA ARG A 603 11.01 18.08 -35.70
C ARG A 603 9.53 17.80 -35.69
N LEU A 604 8.99 17.46 -34.53
CA LEU A 604 7.55 17.33 -34.34
C LEU A 604 7.00 18.50 -33.52
N THR A 605 6.23 19.37 -34.16
CA THR A 605 5.50 20.45 -33.48
C THR A 605 4.02 20.12 -33.44
N VAL A 606 3.42 20.14 -32.24
CA VAL A 606 1.98 19.89 -32.09
C VAL A 606 1.29 21.21 -31.77
N PHE A 607 0.32 21.59 -32.60
CA PHE A 607 -0.61 22.68 -32.32
C PHE A 607 -1.94 22.11 -31.84
N TRP A 608 -2.68 22.89 -31.07
CA TRP A 608 -4.02 22.51 -30.64
C TRP A 608 -4.99 23.68 -30.73
N SER A 609 -6.27 23.38 -30.96
CA SER A 609 -7.38 24.30 -30.78
C SER A 609 -8.57 23.55 -30.21
N ARG A 610 -9.40 24.23 -29.42
CA ARG A 610 -10.72 23.72 -29.03
C ARG A 610 -11.72 24.14 -30.08
N TYR A 611 -12.39 23.19 -30.73
CA TYR A 611 -13.33 23.49 -31.80
C TYR A 611 -14.51 24.33 -31.26
N ASN A 612 -14.68 25.53 -31.81
CA ASN A 612 -15.72 26.46 -31.36
C ASN A 612 -17.06 26.28 -32.10
N GLY A 613 -17.17 25.30 -33.00
CA GLY A 613 -18.35 25.05 -33.82
C GLY A 613 -18.34 25.71 -35.19
N THR A 614 -17.44 26.68 -35.43
CA THR A 614 -17.45 27.50 -36.66
C THR A 614 -16.07 27.72 -37.29
N GLN A 615 -14.98 27.42 -36.59
CA GLN A 615 -13.62 27.60 -37.12
C GLN A 615 -13.37 26.73 -38.35
N GLY A 616 -12.58 27.23 -39.29
CA GLY A 616 -12.08 26.45 -40.42
C GLY A 616 -10.68 25.86 -40.14
N ALA A 617 -10.13 25.19 -41.16
CA ALA A 617 -8.76 24.65 -41.11
C ALA A 617 -7.72 25.77 -40.98
N PRO A 618 -6.70 25.64 -40.10
CA PRO A 618 -5.63 26.62 -39.99
C PRO A 618 -4.66 26.53 -41.18
N THR A 619 -3.94 27.63 -41.43
CA THR A 619 -2.79 27.62 -42.34
C THR A 619 -1.50 27.54 -41.53
N VAL A 620 -0.69 26.52 -41.80
CA VAL A 620 0.68 26.43 -41.31
C VAL A 620 1.55 27.33 -42.20
N GLY A 621 2.29 28.24 -41.58
CA GLY A 621 3.25 29.13 -42.24
C GLY A 621 4.36 28.34 -42.93
N ASP A 622 5.05 28.97 -43.87
CA ASP A 622 6.20 28.34 -44.51
C ASP A 622 7.34 28.15 -43.50
N SER A 623 7.73 26.89 -43.29
CA SER A 623 8.76 26.50 -42.33
C SER A 623 10.16 26.43 -42.98
N GLY A 624 10.27 26.42 -44.32
CA GLY A 624 11.56 26.36 -45.03
C GLY A 624 11.64 25.26 -46.08
N ASP A 625 12.12 24.06 -45.72
CA ASP A 625 12.39 22.99 -46.70
C ASP A 625 11.11 22.25 -47.11
N HIS A 626 10.51 21.54 -46.15
CA HIS A 626 9.20 20.93 -46.31
C HIS A 626 8.44 20.95 -44.99
N GLN A 627 7.14 20.68 -45.11
CA GLN A 627 6.29 20.43 -43.98
C GLN A 627 5.22 19.43 -44.37
N LEU A 628 5.06 18.41 -43.52
CA LEU A 628 3.97 17.45 -43.53
C LEU A 628 3.10 17.73 -42.32
N ALA A 629 1.78 17.75 -42.47
CA ALA A 629 0.91 17.92 -41.32
C ALA A 629 -0.42 17.17 -41.46
N LYS A 630 -0.91 16.69 -40.32
CA LYS A 630 -2.20 16.00 -40.21
C LYS A 630 -2.84 16.28 -38.86
N MET A 631 -4.17 16.27 -38.83
CA MET A 631 -4.96 16.69 -37.69
C MET A 631 -5.87 15.57 -37.21
N MET A 632 -5.97 15.39 -35.90
CA MET A 632 -6.94 14.51 -35.25
C MET A 632 -7.89 15.31 -34.36
N ALA A 633 -9.09 14.78 -34.15
CA ALA A 633 -10.09 15.32 -33.25
C ALA A 633 -10.41 14.33 -32.13
N ILE A 634 -10.52 14.86 -30.91
CA ILE A 634 -10.75 14.10 -29.67
C ILE A 634 -11.99 14.67 -28.97
N ARG A 635 -12.93 13.79 -28.63
CA ARG A 635 -14.14 14.12 -27.88
C ARG A 635 -14.05 13.60 -26.46
N GLY A 636 -14.68 14.29 -25.53
CA GLY A 636 -14.77 13.84 -24.15
C GLY A 636 -13.60 14.28 -23.27
N ALA A 637 -12.82 15.27 -23.71
CA ALA A 637 -11.78 15.88 -22.89
C ALA A 637 -12.34 17.00 -22.00
N VAL A 638 -11.65 17.30 -20.88
CA VAL A 638 -12.02 18.37 -19.95
C VAL A 638 -12.39 19.68 -20.68
N ALA A 639 -13.53 20.26 -20.29
CA ALA A 639 -14.19 21.34 -21.04
C ALA A 639 -13.49 22.70 -20.95
N THR A 640 -12.57 22.89 -19.99
CA THR A 640 -11.90 24.18 -19.74
C THR A 640 -10.38 24.00 -19.59
N GLY A 641 -9.64 25.08 -19.88
CA GLY A 641 -8.18 25.09 -19.80
C GLY A 641 -7.50 24.14 -20.79
N ASN A 642 -6.25 23.77 -20.47
CA ASN A 642 -5.47 22.80 -21.24
C ASN A 642 -6.09 21.41 -21.11
N PRO A 643 -6.38 20.71 -22.22
CA PRO A 643 -7.04 19.41 -22.15
C PRO A 643 -6.13 18.28 -21.67
N TRP A 644 -4.81 18.50 -21.58
CA TRP A 644 -3.84 17.51 -21.09
C TRP A 644 -3.30 17.81 -19.71
N GLU A 645 -2.74 16.79 -19.06
CA GLU A 645 -1.98 16.93 -17.80
C GLU A 645 -0.51 16.53 -17.90
N VAL A 646 -0.14 15.72 -18.88
CA VAL A 646 1.25 15.31 -19.12
C VAL A 646 1.62 15.60 -20.56
N VAL A 647 2.81 16.18 -20.76
CA VAL A 647 3.51 16.26 -22.04
C VAL A 647 4.94 15.77 -21.83
N LYS A 648 5.36 14.78 -22.62
CA LYS A 648 6.72 14.24 -22.67
C LYS A 648 7.26 14.41 -24.07
N THR A 649 8.53 14.75 -24.19
CA THR A 649 9.15 15.04 -25.49
C THR A 649 10.50 14.37 -25.53
N ASP A 650 10.76 13.67 -26.62
CA ASP A 650 11.96 12.87 -26.81
C ASP A 650 12.59 13.19 -28.17
N ILE A 651 13.90 13.03 -28.24
CA ILE A 651 14.68 13.19 -29.46
C ILE A 651 15.57 11.96 -29.61
N ASP A 652 15.51 11.34 -30.78
CA ASP A 652 16.46 10.32 -31.19
C ASP A 652 17.44 10.92 -32.21
N THR A 653 18.72 10.95 -31.83
CA THR A 653 19.80 11.46 -32.69
C THR A 653 20.47 10.37 -33.51
N TYR A 654 20.09 9.11 -33.30
CA TYR A 654 20.58 7.95 -34.04
C TYR A 654 19.67 7.63 -35.23
N THR A 655 20.25 6.96 -36.24
CA THR A 655 19.53 6.51 -37.42
C THR A 655 19.25 5.03 -37.28
N ASP A 656 18.03 4.69 -36.88
CA ASP A 656 17.53 3.33 -36.77
C ASP A 656 16.00 3.30 -36.97
N THR A 657 15.39 2.12 -36.85
CA THR A 657 13.95 1.95 -37.07
C THR A 657 13.10 2.05 -35.80
N GLY A 658 13.70 2.10 -34.60
CA GLY A 658 12.96 2.06 -33.34
C GLY A 658 12.65 3.45 -32.79
N GLY A 659 11.38 3.76 -32.55
CA GLY A 659 10.96 4.95 -31.83
C GLY A 659 10.61 4.64 -30.37
N TRP A 660 10.82 5.61 -29.47
CA TRP A 660 10.35 5.53 -28.08
C TRP A 660 9.91 6.88 -27.55
N SER A 661 8.75 6.90 -26.88
CA SER A 661 8.27 8.05 -26.13
C SER A 661 8.31 7.74 -24.64
N THR A 662 8.93 8.63 -23.87
CA THR A 662 9.09 8.52 -22.42
C THR A 662 7.72 8.49 -21.73
N GLY A 663 7.57 7.53 -20.82
CA GLY A 663 6.39 7.38 -19.98
C GLY A 663 6.07 8.60 -19.11
N GLY A 664 4.83 8.66 -18.61
CA GLY A 664 4.30 9.77 -17.82
C GLY A 664 3.62 9.30 -16.54
N THR A 665 3.07 10.23 -15.76
CA THR A 665 2.22 9.91 -14.59
C THR A 665 0.98 10.78 -14.64
N THR A 666 -0.19 10.16 -14.81
CA THR A 666 -1.49 10.85 -14.88
C THR A 666 -2.13 10.93 -13.50
N THR A 667 -2.96 11.95 -13.27
CA THR A 667 -3.72 12.13 -12.03
C THR A 667 -5.20 11.75 -12.19
N LYS A 668 -5.65 11.45 -13.43
CA LYS A 668 -7.00 11.00 -13.74
C LYS A 668 -7.02 9.60 -14.35
N ASN A 669 -8.06 8.84 -13.99
CA ASN A 669 -8.40 7.57 -14.64
C ASN A 669 -8.91 7.85 -16.04
N ASN A 670 -8.76 6.90 -16.96
CA ASN A 670 -9.24 7.00 -18.33
C ASN A 670 -8.61 8.14 -19.14
N ASP A 671 -7.37 8.51 -18.84
CA ASP A 671 -6.63 9.41 -19.71
C ASP A 671 -6.38 8.76 -21.07
N LEU A 672 -6.61 9.52 -22.14
CA LEU A 672 -6.23 9.11 -23.49
C LEU A 672 -4.79 9.55 -23.72
N ILE A 673 -3.89 8.58 -23.81
CA ILE A 673 -2.48 8.81 -24.14
C ILE A 673 -2.36 8.87 -25.66
N VAL A 674 -1.80 9.97 -26.16
CA VAL A 674 -1.53 10.23 -27.57
C VAL A 674 -0.03 10.34 -27.75
N VAL A 675 0.56 9.43 -28.52
CA VAL A 675 1.99 9.44 -28.84
C VAL A 675 2.16 9.77 -30.30
N GLY A 676 2.89 10.84 -30.60
CA GLY A 676 3.29 11.22 -31.95
C GLY A 676 4.80 11.03 -32.15
N ASP A 677 5.18 10.56 -33.32
CA ASP A 677 6.56 10.42 -33.78
C ASP A 677 6.69 11.13 -35.14
N ALA A 678 7.78 11.87 -35.32
CA ALA A 678 8.24 12.34 -36.62
C ALA A 678 9.61 11.74 -36.96
N GLY A 679 9.71 11.12 -38.14
CA GLY A 679 10.97 10.64 -38.70
C GLY A 679 11.46 11.50 -39.86
N ALA A 680 12.78 11.74 -39.94
CA ALA A 680 13.40 12.36 -41.11
C ALA A 680 13.30 11.43 -42.33
N LEU A 681 13.31 11.95 -43.56
CA LEU A 681 13.47 11.17 -44.80
C LEU A 681 12.46 10.02 -45.00
N ALA A 682 11.35 10.29 -45.67
CA ALA A 682 10.52 9.21 -46.18
C ALA A 682 11.17 8.49 -47.38
N ASN A 683 11.05 7.16 -47.46
CA ASN A 683 11.39 6.42 -48.68
C ASN A 683 10.40 6.67 -49.83
N THR A 684 9.15 6.98 -49.51
CA THR A 684 8.02 7.15 -50.43
C THR A 684 6.96 8.06 -49.80
N THR A 685 6.13 8.70 -50.63
CA THR A 685 4.89 9.31 -50.14
C THR A 685 3.85 8.22 -49.95
N GLY A 686 3.31 8.09 -48.75
CA GLY A 686 2.44 6.96 -48.41
C GLY A 686 1.81 7.06 -47.03
N THR A 687 1.22 5.94 -46.60
CA THR A 687 0.52 5.78 -45.31
C THR A 687 0.92 4.48 -44.60
N ASN A 688 2.12 3.99 -44.89
CA ASN A 688 2.66 2.71 -44.39
C ASN A 688 4.13 2.89 -43.97
N ASN A 689 4.43 3.87 -43.13
CA ASN A 689 5.76 4.10 -42.56
C ASN A 689 5.91 3.52 -41.15
N TYR A 690 4.83 3.33 -40.39
CA TYR A 690 4.84 2.85 -39.01
C TYR A 690 4.21 1.45 -38.96
N ASN A 691 5.00 0.43 -38.63
CA ASN A 691 4.58 -0.97 -38.76
C ASN A 691 4.13 -1.62 -37.46
N TYR A 692 4.43 -0.97 -36.33
CA TYR A 692 4.16 -1.52 -35.01
C TYR A 692 4.17 -0.42 -33.95
N TRP A 693 3.24 -0.54 -32.99
CA TRP A 693 3.17 0.29 -31.79
C TRP A 693 2.96 -0.63 -30.59
N SER A 694 3.66 -0.38 -29.49
CA SER A 694 3.44 -1.12 -28.24
C SER A 694 3.61 -0.30 -26.98
N ASN A 695 2.74 -0.58 -26.03
CA ASN A 695 2.88 -0.21 -24.63
C ASN A 695 2.10 -1.25 -23.79
N GLY A 696 2.74 -1.81 -22.76
CA GLY A 696 2.15 -2.88 -21.94
C GLY A 696 1.07 -2.41 -20.97
N ASP A 697 0.94 -1.11 -20.76
CA ASP A 697 0.02 -0.51 -19.78
C ASP A 697 -1.36 -0.20 -20.37
N PHE A 698 -1.53 -0.30 -21.69
CA PHE A 698 -2.80 -0.03 -22.37
C PHE A 698 -3.43 -1.32 -22.86
N ALA A 699 -4.76 -1.44 -22.71
CA ALA A 699 -5.50 -2.61 -23.22
C ALA A 699 -5.41 -2.73 -24.75
N ALA A 700 -5.28 -1.59 -25.43
CA ALA A 700 -4.96 -1.50 -26.84
C ALA A 700 -4.16 -0.21 -27.08
N PHE A 701 -3.20 -0.28 -28.00
CA PHE A 701 -2.48 0.88 -28.49
C PHE A 701 -2.61 0.89 -30.01
N THR A 702 -3.36 1.86 -30.52
CA THR A 702 -3.87 1.84 -31.89
C THR A 702 -3.32 3.01 -32.67
N GLU A 703 -2.68 2.72 -33.79
CA GLU A 703 -2.27 3.70 -34.77
C GLU A 703 -3.49 4.43 -35.35
N VAL A 704 -3.38 5.76 -35.44
CA VAL A 704 -4.42 6.66 -35.95
C VAL A 704 -3.92 7.56 -37.08
N ILE A 705 -2.62 7.82 -37.17
CA ILE A 705 -1.96 8.58 -38.23
C ILE A 705 -0.71 7.81 -38.65
N ASP A 706 -0.56 7.61 -39.95
CA ASP A 706 0.67 7.16 -40.60
C ASP A 706 0.70 7.86 -41.96
N ASP A 707 1.58 8.83 -42.11
CA ASP A 707 1.79 9.52 -43.37
C ASP A 707 3.27 9.82 -43.57
N SER A 708 3.70 9.74 -44.82
CA SER A 708 5.06 10.06 -45.22
C SER A 708 5.06 10.86 -46.51
N THR A 709 6.10 11.68 -46.73
CA THR A 709 6.22 12.50 -47.94
C THR A 709 7.66 12.61 -48.43
N ILE A 710 7.85 12.62 -49.75
CA ILE A 710 9.14 12.91 -50.41
C ILE A 710 9.27 14.38 -50.84
N VAL A 711 8.38 15.26 -50.39
CA VAL A 711 8.45 16.71 -50.68
C VAL A 711 9.63 17.32 -49.93
N GLY A 712 10.44 18.14 -50.61
CA GLY A 712 11.70 18.67 -50.05
C GLY A 712 12.67 17.53 -49.70
N ASN A 713 13.26 17.56 -48.51
CA ASN A 713 14.03 16.43 -47.99
C ASN A 713 13.15 15.23 -47.60
N GLY A 714 11.85 15.45 -47.39
CA GLY A 714 10.90 14.43 -46.98
C GLY A 714 10.97 14.05 -45.51
N GLY A 715 9.88 13.46 -45.02
CA GLY A 715 9.65 13.19 -43.61
C GLY A 715 8.36 12.41 -43.40
N SER A 716 8.09 12.04 -42.15
CA SER A 716 6.97 11.16 -41.77
C SER A 716 6.34 11.57 -40.45
N ILE A 717 5.04 11.29 -40.29
CA ILE A 717 4.29 11.46 -39.04
C ILE A 717 3.58 10.14 -38.73
N GLY A 718 3.81 9.64 -37.53
CA GLY A 718 3.07 8.54 -36.92
C GLY A 718 2.38 9.02 -35.65
N VAL A 719 1.14 8.61 -35.42
CA VAL A 719 0.46 8.83 -34.14
C VAL A 719 -0.30 7.58 -33.75
N ALA A 720 -0.12 7.14 -32.50
CA ALA A 720 -0.92 6.09 -31.88
C ALA A 720 -1.53 6.55 -30.56
N THR A 721 -2.63 5.91 -30.19
CA THR A 721 -3.38 6.25 -28.98
C THR A 721 -3.73 5.03 -28.16
N GLY A 722 -3.72 5.18 -26.83
CA GLY A 722 -4.06 4.15 -25.87
C GLY A 722 -4.73 4.76 -24.64
N VAL A 723 -5.53 3.96 -23.94
CA VAL A 723 -6.24 4.43 -22.73
C VAL A 723 -5.56 3.89 -21.50
N LEU A 724 -5.12 4.79 -20.63
CA LEU A 724 -4.68 4.43 -19.29
C LEU A 724 -5.89 4.42 -18.35
N THR A 725 -6.39 3.22 -18.03
CA THR A 725 -7.66 3.05 -17.31
C THR A 725 -7.60 3.52 -15.85
N MET A 726 -6.43 3.54 -15.25
CA MET A 726 -6.22 3.96 -13.87
C MET A 726 -5.12 5.02 -13.80
N ALA A 727 -5.38 6.11 -13.08
CA ALA A 727 -4.40 7.16 -12.83
C ALA A 727 -3.11 6.57 -12.25
N GLY A 728 -1.96 7.07 -12.69
CA GLY A 728 -0.67 6.58 -12.25
C GLY A 728 0.36 6.65 -13.37
N SER A 729 1.50 6.00 -13.11
CA SER A 729 2.60 5.96 -14.09
C SER A 729 2.30 4.99 -15.22
N TYR A 730 2.68 5.36 -16.44
CA TYR A 730 2.76 4.46 -17.59
C TYR A 730 4.20 4.44 -18.11
N SER A 731 4.62 3.29 -18.60
CA SER A 731 5.94 3.00 -19.16
C SER A 731 6.12 3.61 -20.54
N ASN A 732 7.34 3.52 -21.08
CA ASN A 732 7.66 4.06 -22.40
C ASN A 732 6.81 3.36 -23.48
N SER A 733 6.29 4.16 -24.41
CA SER A 733 5.66 3.63 -25.63
C SER A 733 6.74 3.47 -26.69
N THR A 734 6.66 2.42 -27.50
CA THR A 734 7.63 2.16 -28.56
C THR A 734 6.95 1.94 -29.91
N ASP A 735 7.64 2.26 -30.99
CA ASP A 735 7.20 2.07 -32.35
C ASP A 735 8.32 1.57 -33.28
N ILE A 736 7.94 1.11 -34.48
CA ILE A 736 8.88 0.64 -35.51
C ILE A 736 8.57 1.30 -36.85
N HIS A 737 9.53 2.06 -37.36
CA HIS A 737 9.53 2.66 -38.69
C HIS A 737 9.90 1.63 -39.77
N ALA A 738 9.39 1.84 -40.98
CA ALA A 738 9.74 1.09 -42.18
C ALA A 738 11.16 1.41 -42.68
N VAL A 739 11.70 2.58 -42.31
CA VAL A 739 12.99 3.09 -42.75
C VAL A 739 13.78 3.59 -41.53
N ALA A 740 15.08 3.34 -41.52
CA ALA A 740 15.95 3.84 -40.46
C ALA A 740 16.10 5.36 -40.56
N THR A 741 15.81 6.07 -39.48
CA THR A 741 15.83 7.54 -39.45
C THR A 741 16.07 8.11 -38.06
N LYS A 742 16.40 9.41 -38.00
CA LYS A 742 16.39 10.21 -36.78
C LYS A 742 14.98 10.69 -36.49
N LYS A 743 14.63 10.82 -35.21
CA LYS A 743 13.24 10.96 -34.78
C LYS A 743 13.04 12.08 -33.77
N SER A 744 11.83 12.62 -33.74
CA SER A 744 11.33 13.49 -32.67
C SER A 744 9.96 13.02 -32.23
N LEU A 745 9.80 12.78 -30.93
CA LEU A 745 8.57 12.20 -30.38
C LEU A 745 7.94 13.08 -29.31
N VAL A 746 6.63 12.91 -29.14
CA VAL A 746 5.85 13.56 -28.09
C VAL A 746 4.79 12.61 -27.54
N GLY A 747 4.68 12.52 -26.22
CA GLY A 747 3.58 11.86 -25.52
C GLY A 747 2.69 12.89 -24.84
N ILE A 748 1.39 12.82 -25.04
CA ILE A 748 0.39 13.75 -24.47
C ILE A 748 -0.71 12.94 -23.77
N ALA A 749 -0.95 13.21 -22.49
CA ALA A 749 -2.06 12.58 -21.74
C ALA A 749 -3.26 13.51 -21.67
N ILE A 750 -4.33 13.18 -22.41
CA ILE A 750 -5.58 13.96 -22.49
C ILE A 750 -6.54 13.54 -21.38
N ARG A 751 -6.94 14.51 -20.56
CA ARG A 751 -7.83 14.31 -19.42
C ARG A 751 -9.28 14.09 -19.85
N PRO A 752 -10.02 13.13 -19.26
CA PRO A 752 -11.45 12.99 -19.48
C PRO A 752 -12.25 14.19 -18.92
N LEU A 753 -13.51 14.30 -19.37
CA LEU A 753 -14.48 15.33 -18.99
C LEU A 753 -14.73 15.46 -17.49
#